data_AF-A0A0G4G181-F1
#
_entry.id   AF-A0A0G4G181-F1
#
_cell.length_a   1.000
_cell.length_b   1.000
_cell.length_c   1.000
_cell.angle_alpha   90.00
_cell.angle_beta   90.00
_cell.angle_gamma   90.00
#
_symmetry.space_group_name_H-M   'P 1'
#
loop_
_entity.id
_entity.type
_entity.pdbx_description
1 polymer ?
#
loop_
_entity_poly.entity_id
_entity_poly.type
_entity_poly.pdbx_seq_one_letter_code
_entity_poly.pdbx_strand_id
1 'polypeptide(L)'
;MDKAIRKPTLSQASDDRAAVSPIEKRASFGQIALLKVREVVYRCEGQGTLPPQMRRSNRKIGNAPIRRAARGSSSSKGDGNIASGCPADNEATAAVFRAIRLQGWSGLRLPRELQVGVYAFVNPVWCLKPPLPSPLSGAVLQYHTEVVIDYSNRRQRTFWESMAPQTAYELGKQMINLRCLIHRFPETPDGAQGLRAGQYVPAYGWCLGIVIGLVEGHVKGRQAAREEEGSATTMKEGSLQSLVFQGVVISTLGRQEAARLHRIINSAALAAAPSRFVDLPALTDVIGVIHSGDPYTQSVIKERNWAMTALQCLSRVNTDNVANLWPFVMVTRSLVELSAMHPMAPSQLVTLLGCILPGMEPESTGHLAYLRVIGSIKLYGIESADLRNGIRDMQKSLVERGCSKSLDLLAFRVDRSDAHSLLLNDYETFKALTSLVDATCSPSGRVVFEACISADDDVRDIPLAHLLAYTSFGKVPSCGLPILSALLTCYDLRIWPEIPPDCPSVQSYIDTTSPSTYSYVWTVTEDQVARPQNGPIDLSLMDELMFDRHEIDGVVCSISIECAEGFAPPADAIPPEPPELEALSPSGLEGVKALIVKHRIGLGVAKTILSKGAHLESLELMEMGMMDVLALLGGIPLLQMPQKLKLDSLRAQDGQIQEGPTQLDSAYELIVNKKLHGVKELTAKGDFALRLAATLRHHMPSLGTLTMSGGETEMRQLLVDGGRGAIAQLSLRFVHEGGREFIRAADESEGITLGDWSDQLPHINSLLMYLDVPPADVVDPGAFILSSIWSVLEIESISELTVVLRQRSHLDELKAALKRRFGPDRQERGLVTTSSLILSFEDIKKLNKAAFAYSLRADIGFLEALIKTGDPHQSLTMITSLAATVKRLSSIFEYYLPSHDANIAAVALASDFAGRMCAATPMSVVDPPYAPRRLKAPLMAAMERHGLAMEPMMRLHGDGPGIPSPSVIASAAQLVAVLRKTGKDITGIQLLYKASVHGFAYTDMLSRVGDASGLLFLTRMNAFIHGCFINADLRPPPSVSSSAAFKQYPAEVLIFKASGHSQPTFQTSSVTSKWVTLSRADNHPHGVEAKLTVGKDASDPCIPEWLGLWAPDTLGWSASEGCVVRVSWERGVGDGEEDINAILADEIEVFLYNDLLQGV
;
A
#
# COMPACT_ATOMS: atom_id res chain seq x y z
N MET A 1 -6.77 56.74 33.17
CA MET A 1 -7.51 56.91 34.44
C MET A 1 -7.80 55.50 34.95
N ASP A 2 -6.83 54.86 35.60
CA ASP A 2 -6.61 54.80 37.08
C ASP A 2 -7.66 53.91 37.76
N LYS A 3 -7.40 52.80 38.48
CA LYS A 3 -6.25 52.19 39.22
C LYS A 3 -6.47 50.65 39.21
N ALA A 4 -5.50 49.75 39.02
CA ALA A 4 -4.30 49.40 39.80
C ALA A 4 -4.56 48.81 41.21
N ILE A 5 -4.50 47.46 41.31
CA ILE A 5 -4.06 46.74 42.52
C ILE A 5 -3.03 45.69 42.08
N ARG A 6 -1.85 45.76 42.72
CA ARG A 6 -0.64 44.95 42.50
C ARG A 6 -0.29 44.32 43.86
N LYS A 7 -0.01 43.00 43.91
CA LYS A 7 1.27 42.31 44.27
C LYS A 7 1.01 41.20 45.33
N PRO A 8 1.94 40.24 45.57
CA PRO A 8 3.25 40.03 44.93
C PRO A 8 3.58 38.59 44.50
N THR A 9 4.54 38.52 43.59
CA THR A 9 5.41 37.39 43.23
C THR A 9 6.43 37.08 44.34
N LEU A 10 6.74 35.80 44.56
CA LEU A 10 7.90 35.34 45.31
C LEU A 10 8.55 34.18 44.53
N SER A 11 9.85 34.30 44.27
CA SER A 11 10.68 33.35 43.53
C SER A 11 11.85 32.87 44.38
N GLN A 12 12.29 31.61 44.13
CA GLN A 12 13.57 30.97 44.50
C GLN A 12 13.67 30.48 45.96
N ALA A 13 14.24 29.31 46.32
CA ALA A 13 15.18 28.40 45.64
C ALA A 13 15.14 26.98 46.28
N SER A 14 15.69 26.02 45.49
CA SER A 14 16.55 24.89 45.85
C SER A 14 16.07 23.73 46.74
N ASP A 15 16.16 22.55 46.12
CA ASP A 15 16.77 21.29 46.62
C ASP A 15 16.36 20.78 48.01
N ASP A 16 15.64 19.65 48.01
CA ASP A 16 16.16 18.47 48.70
C ASP A 16 15.58 17.16 48.12
N ARG A 17 16.49 16.31 47.65
CA ARG A 17 16.25 14.92 47.25
C ARG A 17 16.07 14.07 48.52
N ALA A 18 14.90 13.46 48.69
CA ALA A 18 14.72 12.34 49.61
C ALA A 18 14.39 11.07 48.81
N ALA A 19 15.28 10.09 48.91
CA ALA A 19 15.09 8.74 48.40
C ALA A 19 14.08 7.97 49.25
N VAL A 20 13.09 7.34 48.62
CA VAL A 20 12.33 6.21 49.18
C VAL A 20 12.23 5.13 48.11
N SER A 21 12.71 3.94 48.48
CA SER A 21 12.78 2.71 47.69
C SER A 21 11.43 1.96 47.68
N PRO A 22 11.28 0.89 46.89
CA PRO A 22 9.99 0.40 46.38
C PRO A 22 9.30 -0.57 47.34
N ILE A 23 7.96 -0.54 47.36
CA ILE A 23 7.13 -1.58 47.96
C ILE A 23 6.28 -2.24 46.89
N GLU A 24 6.31 -3.56 46.99
CA GLU A 24 5.80 -4.62 46.13
C GLU A 24 4.27 -4.78 46.07
N LYS A 25 3.83 -5.26 44.88
CA LYS A 25 2.92 -6.39 44.62
C LYS A 25 1.40 -6.29 44.85
N ARG A 26 0.72 -6.97 43.90
CA ARG A 26 -0.64 -7.57 43.83
C ARG A 26 -1.68 -6.69 43.11
N ALA A 27 -2.53 -7.20 42.21
CA ALA A 27 -2.83 -8.58 41.81
C ALA A 27 -3.33 -8.64 40.35
N SER A 28 -2.80 -9.59 39.59
CA SER A 28 -3.41 -10.11 38.36
C SER A 28 -4.38 -11.24 38.72
N PHE A 29 -5.67 -11.01 38.54
CA PHE A 29 -6.70 -12.06 38.40
C PHE A 29 -6.81 -12.36 36.89
N GLY A 30 -6.94 -13.57 36.36
CA GLY A 30 -7.20 -14.88 36.94
C GLY A 30 -7.81 -15.76 35.84
N GLN A 31 -6.98 -16.35 34.98
CA GLN A 31 -7.35 -17.47 34.11
C GLN A 31 -6.22 -18.50 34.16
N ILE A 32 -6.58 -19.77 33.98
CA ILE A 32 -5.74 -20.98 34.03
C ILE A 32 -5.67 -21.63 35.44
N ALA A 33 -6.77 -22.26 35.83
CA ALA A 33 -6.75 -23.35 36.81
C ALA A 33 -7.82 -24.40 36.48
N LEU A 34 -7.71 -25.07 35.33
CA LEU A 34 -8.50 -26.30 35.06
C LEU A 34 -7.95 -27.12 33.88
N LEU A 35 -6.64 -27.33 33.78
CA LEU A 35 -6.07 -28.19 32.70
C LEU A 35 -4.76 -28.93 33.06
N LYS A 36 -4.47 -29.19 34.35
CA LYS A 36 -3.21 -29.86 34.75
C LYS A 36 -3.34 -31.30 35.28
N VAL A 37 -4.50 -31.96 35.15
CA VAL A 37 -4.68 -33.36 35.59
C VAL A 37 -4.91 -34.36 34.44
N ARG A 38 -5.05 -33.91 33.18
CA ARG A 38 -5.35 -34.81 32.04
C ARG A 38 -4.21 -35.08 31.05
N GLU A 39 -3.03 -34.47 31.21
CA GLU A 39 -1.97 -34.54 30.19
C GLU A 39 -0.98 -35.73 30.33
N VAL A 40 -1.17 -36.66 31.27
CA VAL A 40 -0.22 -37.78 31.49
C VAL A 40 -0.59 -39.06 30.72
N VAL A 41 -1.66 -39.08 29.91
CA VAL A 41 -2.18 -40.35 29.32
C VAL A 41 -2.06 -40.49 27.79
N TYR A 42 -1.60 -39.50 27.02
CA TYR A 42 -1.41 -39.71 25.57
C TYR A 42 -0.12 -39.08 25.02
N ARG A 43 1.00 -39.80 25.14
CA ARG A 43 2.17 -39.65 24.26
C ARG A 43 2.99 -40.94 24.25
N CYS A 44 2.67 -41.84 23.32
CA CYS A 44 3.56 -42.88 22.82
C CYS A 44 3.01 -43.32 21.46
N GLU A 45 3.56 -42.78 20.36
CA GLU A 45 3.78 -43.45 19.08
C GLU A 45 4.32 -42.43 18.05
N GLY A 46 5.41 -42.80 17.37
CA GLY A 46 5.92 -42.11 16.17
C GLY A 46 7.29 -41.43 16.32
N GLN A 47 8.37 -42.22 16.31
CA GLN A 47 9.74 -41.73 16.04
C GLN A 47 10.01 -41.69 14.53
N GLY A 48 10.72 -40.65 14.09
CA GLY A 48 11.38 -40.61 12.79
C GLY A 48 12.33 -39.41 12.67
N THR A 49 13.62 -39.70 12.48
CA THR A 49 14.73 -38.86 12.00
C THR A 49 15.65 -38.13 13.02
N LEU A 50 16.93 -38.52 12.93
CA LEU A 50 18.20 -37.99 13.49
C LEU A 50 18.50 -36.55 13.01
N PRO A 51 19.36 -35.72 13.67
CA PRO A 51 20.84 -35.86 13.61
C PRO A 51 21.58 -35.25 14.87
N PRO A 52 22.90 -34.88 14.87
CA PRO A 52 23.89 -35.53 15.73
C PRO A 52 24.66 -34.59 16.71
N GLN A 53 25.48 -35.25 17.54
CA GLN A 53 26.66 -34.76 18.29
C GLN A 53 26.47 -34.08 19.66
N MET A 54 26.67 -34.91 20.68
CA MET A 54 27.11 -34.59 22.04
C MET A 54 28.53 -33.99 22.08
N ARG A 55 28.71 -32.95 22.90
CA ARG A 55 29.95 -32.70 23.67
C ARG A 55 29.71 -32.97 25.15
N ARG A 56 30.65 -33.74 25.74
CA ARG A 56 30.73 -34.16 27.14
C ARG A 56 30.85 -32.99 28.12
N SER A 57 30.27 -33.12 29.31
CA SER A 57 30.95 -32.77 30.56
C SER A 57 30.37 -33.51 31.76
N ASN A 58 31.28 -34.02 32.59
CA ASN A 58 31.08 -34.84 33.78
C ASN A 58 30.63 -34.02 34.99
N ARG A 59 29.80 -34.58 35.90
CA ARG A 59 30.20 -34.88 37.30
C ARG A 59 29.08 -35.45 38.18
N LYS A 60 29.42 -36.60 38.76
CA LYS A 60 29.31 -37.06 40.16
C LYS A 60 27.95 -37.12 40.88
N ILE A 61 27.59 -38.38 41.10
CA ILE A 61 26.74 -38.97 42.14
C ILE A 61 27.29 -38.68 43.54
N GLY A 62 26.38 -38.43 44.50
CA GLY A 62 26.64 -38.44 45.95
C GLY A 62 25.36 -38.77 46.72
N ASN A 63 25.44 -39.80 47.56
CA ASN A 63 24.36 -40.51 48.27
C ASN A 63 23.70 -39.73 49.43
N ALA A 64 22.42 -40.09 49.69
CA ALA A 64 21.65 -40.27 50.95
C ALA A 64 22.36 -40.03 52.31
N PRO A 65 21.66 -39.71 53.46
CA PRO A 65 20.50 -40.49 53.91
C PRO A 65 19.44 -39.84 54.85
N ILE A 66 18.43 -40.69 55.07
CA ILE A 66 17.26 -40.69 55.97
C ILE A 66 17.59 -40.44 57.46
N ARG A 67 16.70 -39.76 58.20
CA ARG A 67 16.45 -40.02 59.63
C ARG A 67 15.02 -39.68 60.12
N ARG A 68 14.60 -40.45 61.13
CA ARG A 68 13.28 -40.65 61.75
C ARG A 68 12.98 -39.68 62.91
N ALA A 69 11.70 -39.34 63.06
CA ALA A 69 10.85 -39.23 64.27
C ALA A 69 11.24 -38.31 65.46
N ALA A 70 10.30 -37.45 65.92
CA ALA A 70 9.50 -37.66 67.15
C ALA A 70 8.63 -36.43 67.59
N ARG A 71 7.39 -36.76 67.99
CA ARG A 71 6.44 -36.22 69.02
C ARG A 71 6.58 -34.81 69.66
N GLY A 72 5.40 -34.18 69.84
CA GLY A 72 5.02 -33.32 70.99
C GLY A 72 3.93 -32.27 70.66
N SER A 73 2.65 -32.48 71.02
CA SER A 73 1.92 -31.78 72.13
C SER A 73 1.43 -30.34 71.80
N SER A 74 0.18 -30.16 71.35
CA SER A 74 -1.02 -29.71 72.11
C SER A 74 -1.17 -28.19 72.32
N SER A 75 -2.18 -27.56 71.71
CA SER A 75 -2.97 -26.47 72.32
C SER A 75 -4.17 -26.11 71.44
N SER A 76 -5.24 -25.68 72.10
CA SER A 76 -6.64 -25.57 71.70
C SER A 76 -7.08 -24.28 70.98
N LYS A 77 -8.32 -24.33 70.45
CA LYS A 77 -9.20 -23.28 69.87
C LYS A 77 -9.01 -23.15 68.35
N GLY A 78 -9.98 -23.41 67.48
CA GLY A 78 -11.43 -23.32 67.61
C GLY A 78 -11.88 -22.22 66.67
N ASP A 79 -12.10 -22.54 65.39
CA ASP A 79 -12.98 -21.82 64.46
C ASP A 79 -13.13 -22.65 63.17
N GLY A 80 -14.39 -22.85 62.77
CA GLY A 80 -14.77 -23.69 61.64
C GLY A 80 -14.44 -23.03 60.31
N ASN A 81 -13.62 -23.70 59.50
CA ASN A 81 -13.36 -23.32 58.12
C ASN A 81 -13.47 -24.53 57.20
N ILE A 82 -14.16 -24.31 56.09
CA ILE A 82 -14.50 -25.26 55.03
C ILE A 82 -13.21 -25.91 54.50
N ALA A 83 -13.18 -27.23 54.51
CA ALA A 83 -12.01 -28.04 54.14
C ALA A 83 -11.63 -27.84 52.67
N SER A 84 -10.54 -27.09 52.45
CA SER A 84 -9.73 -27.13 51.24
C SER A 84 -8.94 -28.44 51.23
N GLY A 85 -9.20 -29.30 50.22
CA GLY A 85 -8.60 -30.62 50.09
C GLY A 85 -7.07 -30.59 50.01
N CYS A 86 -6.42 -31.38 50.86
CA CYS A 86 -4.97 -31.50 50.93
C CYS A 86 -4.43 -32.23 49.69
N PRO A 87 -3.32 -31.77 49.05
CA PRO A 87 -2.74 -32.41 47.86
C PRO A 87 -2.27 -33.86 48.08
N ALA A 88 -2.11 -34.31 49.33
CA ALA A 88 -1.75 -35.69 49.66
C ALA A 88 -2.86 -36.71 49.33
N ASP A 89 -4.14 -36.32 49.38
CA ASP A 89 -5.26 -37.22 49.05
C ASP A 89 -5.38 -37.48 47.54
N ASN A 90 -4.91 -36.52 46.71
CA ASN A 90 -4.87 -36.69 45.25
C ASN A 90 -3.77 -37.65 44.80
N GLU A 91 -2.66 -37.76 45.53
CA GLU A 91 -1.59 -38.70 45.20
C GLU A 91 -1.95 -40.13 45.60
N ALA A 92 -2.62 -40.32 46.74
CA ALA A 92 -3.19 -41.60 47.14
C ALA A 92 -4.28 -42.08 46.17
N THR A 93 -5.19 -41.17 45.77
CA THR A 93 -6.23 -41.45 44.77
C THR A 93 -5.61 -41.80 43.41
N ALA A 94 -4.62 -41.03 42.95
CA ALA A 94 -3.90 -41.32 41.69
C ALA A 94 -3.07 -42.61 41.75
N ALA A 95 -2.54 -42.99 42.92
CA ALA A 95 -1.84 -44.26 43.12
C ALA A 95 -2.80 -45.45 43.11
N VAL A 96 -3.98 -45.33 43.73
CA VAL A 96 -5.06 -46.33 43.67
C VAL A 96 -5.53 -46.51 42.22
N PHE A 97 -5.75 -45.42 41.48
CA PHE A 97 -6.14 -45.52 40.06
C PHE A 97 -5.04 -46.08 39.17
N ARG A 98 -3.76 -45.76 39.42
CA ARG A 98 -2.63 -46.41 38.71
C ARG A 98 -2.55 -47.91 39.02
N ALA A 99 -2.77 -48.31 40.28
CA ALA A 99 -2.80 -49.70 40.68
C ALA A 99 -3.96 -50.48 40.02
N ILE A 100 -5.17 -49.91 39.98
CA ILE A 100 -6.35 -50.49 39.32
C ILE A 100 -6.10 -50.65 37.80
N ARG A 101 -5.44 -49.69 37.16
CA ARG A 101 -5.14 -49.72 35.72
C ARG A 101 -4.03 -50.72 35.35
N LEU A 102 -3.06 -50.93 36.25
CA LEU A 102 -1.91 -51.83 36.02
C LEU A 102 -2.20 -53.29 36.38
N GLN A 103 -3.03 -53.56 37.40
CA GLN A 103 -3.28 -54.93 37.87
C GLN A 103 -4.49 -55.62 37.23
N GLY A 104 -5.35 -54.87 36.52
CA GLY A 104 -6.62 -55.38 36.03
C GLY A 104 -7.65 -55.60 37.15
N TRP A 105 -8.93 -55.44 36.82
CA TRP A 105 -10.04 -55.44 37.80
C TRP A 105 -10.28 -56.79 38.50
N SER A 106 -9.61 -57.87 38.06
CA SER A 106 -9.83 -59.23 38.56
C SER A 106 -9.41 -59.47 40.01
N GLY A 107 -8.68 -58.54 40.65
CA GLY A 107 -8.09 -58.73 41.99
C GLY A 107 -8.74 -58.01 43.17
N LEU A 108 -9.61 -57.02 42.96
CA LEU A 108 -10.16 -56.17 44.04
C LEU A 108 -11.63 -56.51 44.34
N ARG A 109 -11.89 -57.09 45.53
CA ARG A 109 -13.25 -57.31 46.05
C ARG A 109 -13.83 -55.98 46.58
N LEU A 110 -14.34 -55.14 45.68
CA LEU A 110 -15.17 -53.99 46.05
C LEU A 110 -16.64 -54.42 46.23
N PRO A 111 -17.38 -53.86 47.21
CA PRO A 111 -18.85 -53.95 47.26
C PRO A 111 -19.47 -53.56 45.92
N ARG A 112 -20.55 -54.24 45.51
CA ARG A 112 -21.18 -54.10 44.19
C ARG A 112 -21.59 -52.65 43.90
N GLU A 113 -21.97 -51.91 44.93
CA GLU A 113 -22.37 -50.50 44.88
C GLU A 113 -21.18 -49.59 44.53
N LEU A 114 -19.99 -49.87 45.07
CA LEU A 114 -18.76 -49.12 44.74
C LEU A 114 -18.22 -49.51 43.36
N GLN A 115 -18.40 -50.76 42.92
CA GLN A 115 -18.00 -51.17 41.58
C GLN A 115 -18.73 -50.38 40.50
N VAL A 116 -20.03 -50.14 40.65
CA VAL A 116 -20.83 -49.36 39.69
C VAL A 116 -20.35 -47.91 39.61
N GLY A 117 -20.15 -47.26 40.76
CA GLY A 117 -19.66 -45.88 40.80
C GLY A 117 -18.25 -45.71 40.22
N VAL A 118 -17.31 -46.61 40.57
CA VAL A 118 -15.94 -46.56 40.02
C VAL A 118 -15.95 -46.94 38.53
N TYR A 119 -16.80 -47.88 38.10
CA TYR A 119 -16.94 -48.22 36.68
C TYR A 119 -17.49 -47.05 35.86
N ALA A 120 -18.47 -46.32 36.39
CA ALA A 120 -18.99 -45.09 35.79
C ALA A 120 -17.94 -43.98 35.70
N PHE A 121 -17.10 -43.86 36.73
CA PHE A 121 -16.03 -42.86 36.78
C PHE A 121 -14.89 -43.16 35.79
N VAL A 122 -14.56 -44.45 35.60
CA VAL A 122 -13.43 -44.88 34.75
C VAL A 122 -13.82 -45.01 33.28
N ASN A 123 -15.09 -45.33 32.98
CA ASN A 123 -15.56 -45.54 31.62
C ASN A 123 -16.44 -44.37 31.17
N PRO A 124 -15.94 -43.49 30.27
CA PRO A 124 -16.79 -42.46 29.71
C PRO A 124 -17.94 -43.09 28.91
N VAL A 125 -19.06 -42.38 28.79
CA VAL A 125 -20.30 -42.84 28.13
C VAL A 125 -20.05 -43.51 26.78
N TRP A 126 -19.13 -42.97 25.96
CA TRP A 126 -18.82 -43.50 24.63
C TRP A 126 -18.02 -44.82 24.61
N CYS A 127 -17.57 -45.32 25.78
CA CYS A 127 -16.98 -46.65 25.92
C CYS A 127 -18.04 -47.75 26.18
N LEU A 128 -19.29 -47.36 26.43
CA LEU A 128 -20.40 -48.30 26.61
C LEU A 128 -20.93 -48.70 25.23
N LYS A 129 -20.87 -50.00 24.88
CA LYS A 129 -21.36 -50.51 23.59
C LYS A 129 -22.91 -50.48 23.56
N PRO A 130 -23.54 -49.80 22.58
CA PRO A 130 -24.98 -49.93 22.35
C PRO A 130 -25.33 -51.35 21.81
N PRO A 131 -26.57 -51.85 22.02
CA PRO A 131 -27.62 -51.28 22.87
C PRO A 131 -27.24 -51.45 24.36
N LEU A 132 -27.74 -50.58 25.25
CA LEU A 132 -27.46 -50.66 26.69
C LEU A 132 -28.66 -51.23 27.47
N PRO A 133 -28.90 -52.56 27.45
CA PRO A 133 -30.04 -53.18 28.15
C PRO A 133 -29.68 -53.76 29.53
N SER A 134 -28.49 -53.51 30.09
CA SER A 134 -28.14 -54.08 31.40
C SER A 134 -28.61 -53.17 32.56
N PRO A 135 -29.17 -53.71 33.64
CA PRO A 135 -29.44 -52.93 34.86
C PRO A 135 -28.20 -52.22 35.41
N LEU A 136 -27.01 -52.80 35.19
CA LEU A 136 -25.72 -52.21 35.55
C LEU A 136 -25.41 -50.95 34.74
N SER A 137 -25.68 -50.94 33.43
CA SER A 137 -25.49 -49.73 32.61
C SER A 137 -26.43 -48.60 33.03
N GLY A 138 -27.68 -48.92 33.40
CA GLY A 138 -28.61 -47.93 33.94
C GLY A 138 -28.07 -47.28 35.22
N ALA A 139 -27.63 -48.10 36.18
CA ALA A 139 -27.04 -47.59 37.43
C ALA A 139 -25.77 -46.77 37.18
N VAL A 140 -24.90 -47.20 36.25
CA VAL A 140 -23.69 -46.45 35.84
C VAL A 140 -24.03 -45.08 35.24
N LEU A 141 -25.07 -45.00 34.42
CA LEU A 141 -25.47 -43.77 33.73
C LEU A 141 -26.08 -42.74 34.67
N GLN A 142 -26.72 -43.16 35.76
CA GLN A 142 -27.20 -42.27 36.82
C GLN A 142 -26.06 -41.51 37.52
N TYR A 143 -24.82 -42.00 37.49
CA TYR A 143 -23.66 -41.29 38.09
C TYR A 143 -23.02 -40.26 37.15
N HIS A 144 -23.41 -40.20 35.87
CA HIS A 144 -22.87 -39.23 34.93
C HIS A 144 -23.53 -37.86 35.10
N THR A 145 -22.78 -36.89 35.62
CA THR A 145 -23.23 -35.50 35.79
C THR A 145 -22.83 -34.60 34.62
N GLU A 146 -21.90 -35.02 33.77
CA GLU A 146 -21.41 -34.27 32.62
C GLU A 146 -21.30 -35.18 31.40
N VAL A 147 -21.77 -34.69 30.26
CA VAL A 147 -21.63 -35.37 28.96
C VAL A 147 -20.99 -34.42 27.96
N VAL A 148 -19.98 -34.90 27.25
CA VAL A 148 -19.28 -34.15 26.20
C VAL A 148 -19.46 -34.87 24.87
N ILE A 149 -19.94 -34.14 23.86
CA ILE A 149 -20.05 -34.56 22.47
C ILE A 149 -18.97 -33.81 21.69
N ASP A 150 -17.80 -34.42 21.52
CA ASP A 150 -16.61 -33.76 20.97
C ASP A 150 -16.21 -34.25 19.58
N TYR A 151 -16.28 -33.36 18.58
CA TYR A 151 -15.85 -33.66 17.22
C TYR A 151 -14.34 -33.84 17.11
N SER A 152 -13.53 -33.13 17.90
CA SER A 152 -12.07 -33.18 17.82
C SER A 152 -11.51 -34.55 18.22
N ASN A 153 -12.25 -35.29 19.05
CA ASN A 153 -11.89 -36.65 19.43
C ASN A 153 -12.47 -37.67 18.45
N ARG A 154 -11.61 -38.29 17.64
CA ARG A 154 -12.02 -39.29 16.62
C ARG A 154 -12.90 -40.42 17.17
N ARG A 155 -12.63 -40.92 18.39
CA ARG A 155 -13.44 -42.01 18.99
C ARG A 155 -14.83 -41.53 19.39
N GLN A 156 -14.92 -40.34 19.99
CA GLN A 156 -16.21 -39.74 20.34
C GLN A 156 -17.00 -39.40 19.09
N ARG A 157 -16.35 -38.80 18.08
CA ARG A 157 -16.96 -38.48 16.80
C ARG A 157 -17.66 -39.70 16.20
N THR A 158 -16.93 -40.81 16.00
CA THR A 158 -17.51 -42.04 15.45
C THR A 158 -18.64 -42.59 16.31
N PHE A 159 -18.51 -42.55 17.63
CA PHE A 159 -19.56 -42.99 18.55
C PHE A 159 -20.85 -42.17 18.39
N TRP A 160 -20.76 -40.85 18.47
CA TRP A 160 -21.91 -39.95 18.41
C TRP A 160 -22.55 -39.88 17.02
N GLU A 161 -21.75 -39.93 15.94
CA GLU A 161 -22.25 -40.00 14.56
C GLU A 161 -23.00 -41.31 14.27
N SER A 162 -22.62 -42.41 14.93
CA SER A 162 -23.31 -43.69 14.78
C SER A 162 -24.58 -43.81 15.64
N MET A 163 -24.81 -42.89 16.57
CA MET A 163 -25.93 -42.93 17.50
C MET A 163 -27.19 -42.34 16.85
N ALA A 164 -28.33 -43.03 16.96
CA ALA A 164 -29.62 -42.48 16.56
C ALA A 164 -30.18 -41.54 17.64
N PRO A 165 -30.91 -40.46 17.28
CA PRO A 165 -31.57 -39.56 18.25
C PRO A 165 -32.46 -40.29 19.27
N GLN A 166 -33.19 -41.33 18.85
CA GLN A 166 -34.00 -42.13 19.78
C GLN A 166 -33.13 -42.90 20.80
N THR A 167 -31.97 -43.39 20.40
CA THR A 167 -31.02 -44.03 21.32
C THR A 167 -30.44 -43.02 22.30
N ALA A 168 -30.16 -41.80 21.83
CA ALA A 168 -29.75 -40.70 22.69
C ALA A 168 -30.84 -40.31 23.70
N TYR A 169 -32.11 -40.36 23.29
CA TYR A 169 -33.26 -40.17 24.20
C TYR A 169 -33.34 -41.24 25.30
N GLU A 170 -33.25 -42.51 24.94
CA GLU A 170 -33.24 -43.59 25.95
C GLU A 170 -32.00 -43.52 26.86
N LEU A 171 -30.86 -43.10 26.31
CA LEU A 171 -29.65 -42.85 27.09
C LEU A 171 -29.86 -41.70 28.08
N GLY A 172 -30.46 -40.59 27.64
CA GLY A 172 -30.83 -39.45 28.47
C GLY A 172 -31.74 -39.85 29.63
N LYS A 173 -32.74 -40.71 29.38
CA LYS A 173 -33.65 -41.23 30.42
C LYS A 173 -32.94 -41.92 31.58
N GLN A 174 -31.77 -42.50 31.33
CA GLN A 174 -30.98 -43.17 32.36
C GLN A 174 -30.05 -42.19 33.10
N MET A 175 -29.74 -41.04 32.51
CA MET A 175 -28.84 -40.01 33.07
C MET A 175 -29.61 -39.01 33.96
N ILE A 176 -30.38 -39.48 34.94
CA ILE A 176 -31.27 -38.62 35.75
C ILE A 176 -30.55 -37.55 36.59
N ASN A 177 -29.23 -37.65 36.77
CA ASN A 177 -28.40 -36.67 37.48
C ASN A 177 -27.52 -35.80 36.55
N LEU A 178 -27.79 -35.78 35.24
CA LEU A 178 -27.07 -34.93 34.29
C LEU A 178 -27.15 -33.45 34.71
N ARG A 179 -26.01 -32.78 34.81
CA ARG A 179 -25.88 -31.35 35.18
C ARG A 179 -25.34 -30.49 34.05
N CYS A 180 -24.46 -31.03 33.22
CA CYS A 180 -23.85 -30.28 32.13
C CYS A 180 -23.80 -31.12 30.85
N LEU A 181 -24.16 -30.51 29.72
CA LEU A 181 -24.01 -31.11 28.40
C LEU A 181 -23.21 -30.15 27.51
N ILE A 182 -22.06 -30.60 27.04
CA ILE A 182 -21.13 -29.82 26.21
C ILE A 182 -21.13 -30.39 24.78
N HIS A 183 -21.55 -29.59 23.82
CA HIS A 183 -21.54 -29.89 22.40
C HIS A 183 -20.41 -29.14 21.69
N ARG A 184 -19.34 -29.87 21.33
CA ARG A 184 -18.16 -29.37 20.63
C ARG A 184 -18.22 -29.72 19.15
N PHE A 185 -18.78 -28.82 18.36
CA PHE A 185 -18.99 -29.02 16.92
C PHE A 185 -17.78 -28.59 16.08
N PRO A 186 -17.61 -29.12 14.86
CA PRO A 186 -16.51 -28.73 13.98
C PRO A 186 -16.65 -27.30 13.44
N GLU A 187 -15.52 -26.62 13.30
CA GLU A 187 -15.38 -25.32 12.64
C GLU A 187 -14.20 -25.34 11.67
N THR A 188 -14.33 -24.73 10.49
CA THR A 188 -13.18 -24.58 9.57
C THR A 188 -12.16 -23.58 10.12
N PRO A 189 -10.87 -23.69 9.79
CA PRO A 189 -9.92 -22.61 10.08
C PRO A 189 -10.32 -21.32 9.36
N ASP A 190 -9.84 -20.19 9.87
CA ASP A 190 -9.95 -18.91 9.17
C ASP A 190 -9.30 -18.98 7.78
N GLY A 191 -9.97 -18.46 6.76
CA GLY A 191 -9.49 -18.51 5.38
C GLY A 191 -9.37 -19.92 4.80
N ALA A 192 -10.12 -20.90 5.32
CA ALA A 192 -10.15 -22.25 4.78
C ALA A 192 -10.49 -22.26 3.28
N GLN A 193 -10.06 -23.30 2.55
CA GLN A 193 -10.24 -23.40 1.10
C GLN A 193 -11.69 -23.07 0.66
N GLY A 194 -11.83 -21.97 -0.10
CA GLY A 194 -13.12 -21.47 -0.57
C GLY A 194 -13.80 -20.41 0.33
N LEU A 195 -13.09 -19.88 1.32
CA LEU A 195 -13.47 -18.76 2.19
C LEU A 195 -12.42 -17.64 2.08
N ARG A 196 -12.84 -16.39 2.33
CA ARG A 196 -11.91 -15.25 2.43
C ARG A 196 -11.21 -15.27 3.79
N ALA A 197 -10.05 -14.62 3.91
CA ALA A 197 -9.45 -14.37 5.22
C ALA A 197 -10.45 -13.58 6.11
N GLY A 198 -10.51 -13.90 7.40
CA GLY A 198 -11.54 -13.46 8.33
C GLY A 198 -12.86 -14.26 8.30
N GLN A 199 -13.00 -15.28 7.43
CA GLN A 199 -14.22 -16.09 7.34
C GLN A 199 -13.98 -17.56 7.72
N TYR A 200 -14.92 -18.11 8.47
CA TYR A 200 -14.99 -19.53 8.83
C TYR A 200 -16.41 -20.08 8.67
N VAL A 201 -16.53 -21.39 8.45
CA VAL A 201 -17.81 -22.11 8.35
C VAL A 201 -17.93 -23.13 9.48
N PRO A 202 -18.81 -22.89 10.44
CA PRO A 202 -19.09 -23.80 11.55
C PRO A 202 -20.23 -24.78 11.24
N ALA A 203 -20.15 -26.00 11.78
CA ALA A 203 -21.06 -27.11 11.48
C ALA A 203 -22.00 -27.46 12.64
N TYR A 204 -22.82 -26.49 13.08
CA TYR A 204 -23.70 -26.62 14.26
C TYR A 204 -24.69 -27.78 14.26
N GLY A 205 -25.18 -28.18 13.09
CA GLY A 205 -26.15 -29.28 12.99
C GLY A 205 -25.55 -30.66 13.27
N TRP A 206 -24.22 -30.79 13.25
CA TRP A 206 -23.54 -32.04 13.59
C TRP A 206 -23.98 -32.51 14.97
N CYS A 207 -24.52 -33.73 15.08
CA CYS A 207 -25.00 -34.32 16.33
C CYS A 207 -26.05 -33.50 17.13
N LEU A 208 -26.68 -32.47 16.56
CA LEU A 208 -27.67 -31.66 17.28
C LEU A 208 -28.90 -32.48 17.72
N GLY A 209 -29.34 -33.43 16.89
CA GLY A 209 -30.42 -34.35 17.25
C GLY A 209 -30.09 -35.24 18.47
N ILE A 210 -28.81 -35.51 18.73
CA ILE A 210 -28.34 -36.27 19.90
C ILE A 210 -28.40 -35.40 21.15
N VAL A 211 -27.99 -34.14 21.05
CA VAL A 211 -28.13 -33.16 22.13
C VAL A 211 -29.59 -33.07 22.57
N ILE A 212 -30.51 -32.90 21.60
CA ILE A 212 -31.95 -32.80 21.87
C ILE A 212 -32.48 -34.09 22.51
N GLY A 213 -32.13 -35.26 21.96
CA GLY A 213 -32.51 -36.55 22.51
C GLY A 213 -32.07 -36.70 23.97
N LEU A 214 -30.80 -36.41 24.27
CA LEU A 214 -30.25 -36.50 25.63
C LEU A 214 -30.98 -35.58 26.61
N VAL A 215 -31.26 -34.33 26.22
CA VAL A 215 -31.96 -33.35 27.08
C VAL A 215 -33.38 -33.79 27.38
N GLU A 216 -34.17 -34.12 26.36
CA GLU A 216 -35.57 -34.53 26.55
C GLU A 216 -35.68 -35.88 27.26
N GLY A 217 -34.77 -36.79 26.94
CA GLY A 217 -34.64 -38.07 27.62
C GLY A 217 -34.37 -37.87 29.10
N HIS A 218 -33.39 -37.02 29.44
CA HIS A 218 -33.06 -36.66 30.82
C HIS A 218 -34.28 -36.15 31.58
N VAL A 219 -35.02 -35.20 31.01
CA VAL A 219 -36.25 -34.67 31.63
C VAL A 219 -37.26 -35.79 31.88
N LYS A 220 -37.50 -36.66 30.89
CA LYS A 220 -38.46 -37.75 31.05
C LYS A 220 -38.03 -38.79 32.08
N GLY A 221 -36.76 -39.16 32.07
CA GLY A 221 -36.17 -40.13 33.01
C GLY A 221 -36.24 -39.61 34.44
N ARG A 222 -35.92 -38.33 34.63
CA ARG A 222 -36.01 -37.68 35.93
C ARG A 222 -37.45 -37.58 36.44
N GLN A 223 -38.40 -37.23 35.56
CA GLN A 223 -39.82 -37.22 35.91
C GLN A 223 -40.25 -38.60 36.42
N ALA A 224 -39.91 -39.68 35.70
CA ALA A 224 -40.23 -41.04 36.10
C ALA A 224 -39.58 -41.43 37.44
N ALA A 225 -38.31 -41.05 37.67
CA ALA A 225 -37.62 -41.33 38.92
C ALA A 225 -38.27 -40.61 40.12
N ARG A 226 -38.78 -39.39 39.95
CA ARG A 226 -39.54 -38.67 40.98
C ARG A 226 -40.90 -39.32 41.27
N GLU A 227 -41.60 -39.77 40.22
CA GLU A 227 -42.87 -40.48 40.37
C GLU A 227 -42.68 -41.82 41.13
N GLU A 228 -41.56 -42.52 40.89
CA GLU A 228 -41.21 -43.77 41.59
C GLU A 228 -40.85 -43.56 43.07
N GLU A 229 -40.12 -42.49 43.40
CA GLU A 229 -39.76 -42.15 44.79
C GLU A 229 -40.96 -41.58 45.60
N GLY A 230 -42.04 -41.19 44.91
CA GLY A 230 -43.29 -40.72 45.50
C GLY A 230 -43.24 -39.26 45.97
N SER A 231 -44.32 -38.80 46.61
CA SER A 231 -44.48 -37.40 47.05
C SER A 231 -43.48 -36.95 48.12
N ALA A 232 -42.77 -37.89 48.77
CA ALA A 232 -41.72 -37.62 49.75
C ALA A 232 -40.31 -37.52 49.12
N THR A 233 -40.20 -37.53 47.78
CA THR A 233 -38.90 -37.44 47.09
C THR A 233 -38.10 -36.21 47.50
N THR A 234 -36.82 -36.41 47.80
CA THR A 234 -35.86 -35.31 48.03
C THR A 234 -35.24 -34.80 46.72
N MET A 235 -35.57 -35.42 45.59
CA MET A 235 -35.00 -35.10 44.30
C MET A 235 -35.57 -33.79 43.75
N LYS A 236 -34.67 -32.83 43.47
CA LYS A 236 -35.03 -31.55 42.83
C LYS A 236 -35.73 -31.79 41.50
N GLU A 237 -36.58 -30.87 41.09
CA GLU A 237 -37.37 -30.97 39.86
C GLU A 237 -36.53 -31.07 38.58
N GLY A 238 -35.37 -30.40 38.51
CA GLY A 238 -34.37 -30.55 37.44
C GLY A 238 -32.95 -30.68 38.00
N SER A 239 -32.01 -31.20 37.20
CA SER A 239 -30.56 -31.12 37.51
C SER A 239 -29.70 -30.58 36.39
N LEU A 240 -30.18 -30.58 35.15
CA LEU A 240 -29.43 -30.01 34.04
C LEU A 240 -29.29 -28.50 34.27
N GLN A 241 -28.08 -28.06 34.59
CA GLN A 241 -27.72 -26.69 34.94
C GLN A 241 -27.12 -25.93 33.77
N SER A 242 -26.38 -26.62 32.89
CA SER A 242 -25.64 -25.96 31.81
C SER A 242 -25.73 -26.71 30.48
N LEU A 243 -25.97 -25.94 29.41
CA LEU A 243 -25.83 -26.36 28.01
C LEU A 243 -24.74 -25.50 27.35
N VAL A 244 -23.67 -26.12 26.88
CA VAL A 244 -22.54 -25.41 26.26
C VAL A 244 -22.36 -25.86 24.83
N PHE A 245 -22.35 -24.93 23.90
CA PHE A 245 -22.06 -25.14 22.49
C PHE A 245 -20.72 -24.47 22.17
N GLN A 246 -19.78 -25.21 21.60
CA GLN A 246 -18.41 -24.73 21.40
C GLN A 246 -17.89 -25.13 20.02
N GLY A 247 -17.47 -24.14 19.24
CA GLY A 247 -16.75 -24.39 17.99
C GLY A 247 -15.35 -24.91 18.27
N VAL A 248 -14.96 -25.97 17.56
CA VAL A 248 -13.60 -26.50 17.59
C VAL A 248 -13.02 -26.44 16.19
N VAL A 249 -11.95 -25.64 16.03
CA VAL A 249 -11.26 -25.46 14.76
C VAL A 249 -10.59 -26.77 14.34
N ILE A 250 -10.94 -27.28 13.17
CA ILE A 250 -10.38 -28.51 12.58
C ILE A 250 -9.63 -28.14 11.32
N SER A 251 -8.29 -28.13 11.39
CA SER A 251 -7.42 -27.67 10.30
C SER A 251 -7.63 -28.37 8.96
N THR A 252 -8.13 -29.61 8.96
CA THR A 252 -8.40 -30.40 7.75
C THR A 252 -9.82 -30.24 7.20
N LEU A 253 -10.66 -29.44 7.84
CA LEU A 253 -12.06 -29.29 7.47
C LEU A 253 -12.23 -28.20 6.40
N GLY A 254 -12.66 -28.60 5.20
CA GLY A 254 -13.02 -27.67 4.12
C GLY A 254 -14.48 -27.21 4.19
N ARG A 255 -14.80 -26.12 3.49
CA ARG A 255 -16.16 -25.53 3.44
C ARG A 255 -17.27 -26.53 3.10
N GLN A 256 -17.05 -27.37 2.09
CA GLN A 256 -18.05 -28.35 1.65
C GLN A 256 -18.34 -29.42 2.70
N GLU A 257 -17.30 -29.90 3.39
CA GLU A 257 -17.44 -30.90 4.44
C GLU A 257 -18.11 -30.30 5.67
N ALA A 258 -17.77 -29.07 6.06
CA ALA A 258 -18.46 -28.35 7.12
C ALA A 258 -19.96 -28.17 6.80
N ALA A 259 -20.31 -27.77 5.58
CA ALA A 259 -21.70 -27.67 5.13
C ALA A 259 -22.42 -29.03 5.04
N ARG A 260 -21.68 -30.12 4.76
CA ARG A 260 -22.22 -31.48 4.81
C ARG A 260 -22.54 -31.88 6.26
N LEU A 261 -21.58 -31.72 7.17
CA LEU A 261 -21.75 -32.02 8.59
C LEU A 261 -22.85 -31.17 9.24
N HIS A 262 -22.97 -29.91 8.83
CA HIS A 262 -24.05 -29.03 9.24
C HIS A 262 -25.44 -29.59 8.88
N ARG A 263 -25.57 -30.18 7.69
CA ARG A 263 -26.82 -30.80 7.22
C ARG A 263 -27.05 -32.19 7.81
N ILE A 264 -26.03 -32.84 8.40
CA ILE A 264 -26.17 -34.09 9.13
C ILE A 264 -26.73 -33.79 10.52
N ILE A 265 -27.97 -33.30 10.55
CA ILE A 265 -28.84 -33.47 11.71
C ILE A 265 -29.25 -34.93 11.64
N ASN A 266 -28.44 -35.84 12.22
CA ASN A 266 -28.56 -37.31 12.13
C ASN A 266 -29.88 -37.76 11.51
N SER A 267 -29.84 -38.09 10.21
CA SER A 267 -30.95 -38.13 9.24
C SER A 267 -32.10 -39.11 9.53
N ALA A 268 -32.15 -39.69 10.73
CA ALA A 268 -33.32 -40.39 11.24
C ALA A 268 -34.36 -39.36 11.68
N ALA A 269 -35.64 -39.61 11.36
CA ALA A 269 -36.74 -38.80 11.86
C ALA A 269 -36.61 -38.64 13.39
N LEU A 270 -36.46 -37.40 13.83
CA LEU A 270 -36.50 -37.08 15.25
C LEU A 270 -37.79 -37.65 15.84
N ALA A 271 -37.75 -38.09 17.10
CA ALA A 271 -38.96 -38.42 17.82
C ALA A 271 -39.98 -37.28 17.67
N ALA A 272 -41.26 -37.62 17.48
CA ALA A 272 -42.32 -36.64 17.34
C ALA A 272 -42.21 -35.60 18.45
N ALA A 273 -42.29 -34.31 18.09
CA ALA A 273 -42.15 -33.23 19.04
C ALA A 273 -43.08 -33.47 20.24
N PRO A 274 -42.60 -33.27 21.48
CA PRO A 274 -43.41 -33.51 22.66
C PRO A 274 -44.67 -32.63 22.61
N SER A 275 -45.83 -33.23 22.89
CA SER A 275 -47.12 -32.52 22.88
C SER A 275 -47.28 -31.51 24.04
N ARG A 276 -46.31 -31.48 24.95
CA ARG A 276 -46.24 -30.58 26.11
C ARG A 276 -44.86 -29.94 26.17
N PHE A 277 -44.78 -28.77 26.82
CA PHE A 277 -43.51 -28.11 27.10
C PHE A 277 -42.57 -29.05 27.86
N VAL A 278 -41.31 -29.06 27.45
CA VAL A 278 -40.23 -29.75 28.17
C VAL A 278 -39.66 -28.74 29.16
N ASP A 279 -40.05 -28.88 30.43
CA ASP A 279 -39.59 -27.96 31.47
C ASP A 279 -38.17 -28.32 31.92
N LEU A 280 -37.31 -27.29 31.98
CA LEU A 280 -35.91 -27.35 32.36
C LEU A 280 -35.66 -26.39 33.55
N PRO A 281 -36.27 -26.65 34.72
CA PRO A 281 -36.31 -25.67 35.82
C PRO A 281 -34.99 -25.54 36.58
N ALA A 282 -33.97 -26.33 36.24
CA ALA A 282 -32.63 -26.21 36.80
C ALA A 282 -31.63 -25.59 35.82
N LEU A 283 -32.00 -25.36 34.56
CA LEU A 283 -31.10 -24.88 33.52
C LEU A 283 -30.85 -23.39 33.72
N THR A 284 -29.67 -23.07 34.27
CA THR A 284 -29.24 -21.70 34.58
C THR A 284 -28.37 -21.11 33.50
N ASP A 285 -27.63 -21.94 32.75
CA ASP A 285 -26.59 -21.48 31.83
C ASP A 285 -26.78 -22.09 30.44
N VAL A 286 -26.85 -21.24 29.42
CA VAL A 286 -26.78 -21.65 28.02
C VAL A 286 -25.72 -20.80 27.33
N ILE A 287 -24.63 -21.45 26.91
CA ILE A 287 -23.42 -20.79 26.42
C ILE A 287 -23.17 -21.20 24.97
N GLY A 288 -22.85 -20.23 24.13
CA GLY A 288 -22.37 -20.46 22.76
C GLY A 288 -23.45 -20.89 21.80
N VAL A 289 -24.72 -20.58 22.05
CA VAL A 289 -25.80 -20.90 21.11
C VAL A 289 -25.50 -20.20 19.80
N ILE A 290 -25.12 -20.97 18.79
CA ILE A 290 -24.90 -20.41 17.47
C ILE A 290 -25.92 -20.97 16.50
N HIS A 291 -26.57 -20.07 15.76
CA HIS A 291 -27.40 -20.43 14.63
C HIS A 291 -26.74 -20.00 13.34
N SER A 292 -26.57 -20.96 12.44
CA SER A 292 -26.46 -20.64 11.02
C SER A 292 -27.80 -20.03 10.59
N GLY A 293 -27.78 -19.10 9.63
CA GLY A 293 -29.00 -18.65 8.93
C GLY A 293 -29.73 -19.75 8.14
N ASP A 294 -29.44 -21.03 8.40
CA ASP A 294 -30.12 -22.17 7.80
C ASP A 294 -31.49 -22.35 8.47
N PRO A 295 -32.60 -22.17 7.73
CA PRO A 295 -33.95 -22.32 8.27
C PRO A 295 -34.23 -23.72 8.82
N TYR A 296 -33.47 -24.75 8.42
CA TYR A 296 -33.68 -26.11 8.93
C TYR A 296 -33.24 -26.30 10.38
N THR A 297 -32.09 -25.74 10.80
CA THR A 297 -31.65 -25.82 12.21
C THR A 297 -32.52 -24.98 13.15
N GLN A 298 -33.07 -23.86 12.64
CA GLN A 298 -33.96 -22.96 13.38
C GLN A 298 -35.25 -23.64 13.83
N SER A 299 -35.77 -24.58 13.04
CA SER A 299 -37.02 -25.28 13.34
C SER A 299 -36.84 -26.26 14.51
N VAL A 300 -35.68 -26.92 14.62
CA VAL A 300 -35.57 -28.12 15.45
C VAL A 300 -35.74 -27.86 16.95
N ILE A 301 -35.04 -26.87 17.54
CA ILE A 301 -35.18 -26.57 18.98
C ILE A 301 -36.49 -25.82 19.25
N LYS A 302 -36.86 -24.90 18.36
CA LYS A 302 -38.09 -24.10 18.49
C LYS A 302 -39.34 -24.99 18.52
N GLU A 303 -39.39 -26.04 17.70
CA GLU A 303 -40.48 -27.01 17.66
C GLU A 303 -40.57 -27.89 18.92
N ARG A 304 -39.50 -27.97 19.75
CA ARG A 304 -39.51 -28.80 20.97
C ARG A 304 -40.17 -28.14 22.17
N ASN A 305 -40.49 -26.85 22.12
CA ASN A 305 -41.17 -26.13 23.21
C ASN A 305 -40.46 -26.29 24.57
N TRP A 306 -39.16 -26.05 24.64
CA TRP A 306 -38.42 -26.07 25.91
C TRP A 306 -38.80 -24.86 26.77
N ALA A 307 -39.08 -25.07 28.06
CA ALA A 307 -39.33 -24.01 29.02
C ALA A 307 -38.15 -23.91 29.99
N MET A 308 -37.49 -22.75 30.06
CA MET A 308 -36.26 -22.54 30.83
C MET A 308 -36.47 -21.42 31.86
N THR A 309 -37.34 -21.69 32.84
CA THR A 309 -37.79 -20.69 33.82
C THR A 309 -36.66 -20.11 34.69
N ALA A 310 -35.63 -20.93 34.96
CA ALA A 310 -34.48 -20.58 35.78
C ALA A 310 -33.25 -20.08 35.00
N LEU A 311 -33.37 -19.79 33.69
CA LEU A 311 -32.24 -19.37 32.87
C LEU A 311 -31.68 -18.02 33.36
N GLN A 312 -30.42 -18.04 33.82
CA GLN A 312 -29.70 -16.88 34.34
C GLN A 312 -28.71 -16.32 33.31
N CYS A 313 -27.94 -17.18 32.65
CA CYS A 313 -26.91 -16.76 31.71
C CYS A 313 -27.23 -17.28 30.31
N LEU A 314 -27.36 -16.35 29.36
CA LEU A 314 -27.39 -16.64 27.94
C LEU A 314 -26.22 -15.89 27.29
N SER A 315 -25.08 -16.57 27.13
CA SER A 315 -23.82 -15.94 26.70
C SER A 315 -23.25 -16.52 25.40
N ARG A 316 -22.42 -15.73 24.71
CA ARG A 316 -21.78 -16.07 23.42
C ARG A 316 -22.76 -16.49 22.34
N VAL A 317 -23.92 -15.87 22.33
CA VAL A 317 -24.94 -16.16 21.35
C VAL A 317 -24.54 -15.60 19.99
N ASN A 318 -24.48 -16.44 18.97
CA ASN A 318 -24.20 -16.01 17.61
C ASN A 318 -25.45 -16.27 16.75
N THR A 319 -26.22 -15.24 16.45
CA THR A 319 -27.40 -15.38 15.59
C THR A 319 -27.58 -14.14 14.74
N ASP A 320 -27.66 -14.32 13.41
CA ASP A 320 -28.13 -13.25 12.52
C ASP A 320 -29.65 -13.01 12.65
N ASN A 321 -30.37 -13.99 13.18
CA ASN A 321 -31.81 -13.95 13.39
C ASN A 321 -32.18 -14.19 14.85
N VAL A 322 -32.72 -13.14 15.48
CA VAL A 322 -33.18 -13.11 16.87
C VAL A 322 -34.25 -14.16 17.18
N ALA A 323 -35.06 -14.56 16.19
CA ALA A 323 -36.12 -15.54 16.36
C ALA A 323 -35.61 -16.91 16.86
N ASN A 324 -34.32 -17.17 16.69
CA ASN A 324 -33.63 -18.36 17.17
C ASN A 324 -33.43 -18.40 18.68
N LEU A 325 -33.47 -17.24 19.33
CA LEU A 325 -33.26 -17.09 20.77
C LEU A 325 -34.56 -17.09 21.56
N TRP A 326 -35.69 -16.93 20.86
CA TRP A 326 -37.02 -16.95 21.47
C TRP A 326 -37.26 -18.16 22.36
N PRO A 327 -36.91 -19.41 21.99
CA PRO A 327 -37.16 -20.57 22.85
C PRO A 327 -36.44 -20.50 24.19
N PHE A 328 -35.28 -19.83 24.26
CA PHE A 328 -34.49 -19.70 25.48
C PHE A 328 -35.00 -18.58 26.38
N VAL A 329 -35.45 -17.48 25.77
CA VAL A 329 -35.73 -16.23 26.50
C VAL A 329 -37.22 -16.07 26.85
N MET A 330 -38.16 -16.66 26.10
CA MET A 330 -39.60 -16.39 26.26
C MET A 330 -40.16 -16.69 27.66
N VAL A 331 -39.63 -17.71 28.35
CA VAL A 331 -40.18 -18.21 29.62
C VAL A 331 -39.26 -17.90 30.82
N THR A 332 -38.11 -17.25 30.60
CA THR A 332 -37.19 -16.97 31.71
C THR A 332 -37.75 -15.86 32.63
N ARG A 333 -37.53 -16.03 33.94
CA ARG A 333 -37.81 -15.02 34.97
C ARG A 333 -36.57 -14.61 35.75
N SER A 334 -35.41 -15.14 35.38
CA SER A 334 -34.19 -15.06 36.17
C SER A 334 -32.99 -14.64 35.35
N LEU A 335 -33.19 -14.04 34.17
CA LEU A 335 -32.10 -13.64 33.30
C LEU A 335 -31.22 -12.59 33.98
N VAL A 336 -29.95 -12.92 34.18
CA VAL A 336 -28.89 -12.10 34.76
C VAL A 336 -27.93 -11.59 33.70
N GLU A 337 -27.61 -12.41 32.70
CA GLU A 337 -26.68 -12.08 31.63
C GLU A 337 -27.27 -12.43 30.26
N LEU A 338 -27.20 -11.45 29.35
CA LEU A 338 -27.52 -11.59 27.94
C LEU A 338 -26.33 -11.09 27.11
N SER A 339 -25.50 -12.02 26.62
CA SER A 339 -24.29 -11.68 25.87
C SER A 339 -24.27 -12.40 24.53
N ALA A 340 -24.19 -11.62 23.44
CA ALA A 340 -24.03 -12.15 22.10
C ALA A 340 -22.55 -12.12 21.67
N MET A 341 -22.13 -13.12 20.90
CA MET A 341 -20.82 -13.18 20.28
C MET A 341 -20.69 -12.15 19.15
N HIS A 342 -21.79 -11.88 18.44
CA HIS A 342 -21.88 -10.84 17.43
C HIS A 342 -22.83 -9.76 17.95
N PRO A 343 -22.47 -8.48 17.84
CA PRO A 343 -23.27 -7.43 18.44
C PRO A 343 -24.62 -7.33 17.74
N MET A 344 -25.70 -7.31 18.52
CA MET A 344 -27.07 -7.21 18.00
C MET A 344 -27.45 -5.74 17.81
N ALA A 345 -28.17 -5.41 16.73
CA ALA A 345 -28.74 -4.08 16.58
C ALA A 345 -29.80 -3.81 17.68
N PRO A 346 -30.04 -2.56 18.11
CA PRO A 346 -31.05 -2.25 19.11
C PRO A 346 -32.45 -2.80 18.76
N SER A 347 -32.87 -2.72 17.50
CA SER A 347 -34.16 -3.26 17.03
C SER A 347 -34.26 -4.78 17.13
N GLN A 348 -33.16 -5.48 16.90
CA GLN A 348 -33.04 -6.92 17.10
C GLN A 348 -33.18 -7.26 18.58
N LEU A 349 -32.51 -6.51 19.47
CA LEU A 349 -32.64 -6.71 20.91
C LEU A 349 -34.05 -6.41 21.41
N VAL A 350 -34.71 -5.36 20.91
CA VAL A 350 -36.13 -5.08 21.18
C VAL A 350 -37.02 -6.27 20.80
N THR A 351 -36.80 -6.86 19.62
CA THR A 351 -37.54 -8.04 19.17
C THR A 351 -37.34 -9.24 20.11
N LEU A 352 -36.12 -9.42 20.65
CA LEU A 352 -35.82 -10.47 21.62
C LEU A 352 -36.52 -10.24 22.96
N LEU A 353 -36.35 -9.03 23.50
CA LEU A 353 -36.93 -8.61 24.77
C LEU A 353 -38.47 -8.60 24.70
N GLY A 354 -39.02 -8.29 23.52
CA GLY A 354 -40.44 -8.33 23.22
C GLY A 354 -41.11 -9.66 23.55
N CYS A 355 -40.37 -10.78 23.46
CA CYS A 355 -40.85 -12.12 23.80
C CYS A 355 -41.00 -12.36 25.31
N ILE A 356 -40.35 -11.56 26.15
CA ILE A 356 -40.51 -11.60 27.60
C ILE A 356 -41.76 -10.78 27.95
N LEU A 357 -42.67 -11.37 28.72
CA LEU A 357 -43.89 -10.68 29.14
C LEU A 357 -43.55 -9.45 30.01
N PRO A 358 -44.23 -8.31 29.83
CA PRO A 358 -44.17 -7.21 30.79
C PRO A 358 -44.62 -7.68 32.19
N GLY A 359 -44.16 -7.02 33.24
CA GLY A 359 -44.70 -7.26 34.58
C GLY A 359 -46.20 -6.95 34.59
N MET A 360 -47.05 -7.89 35.03
CA MET A 360 -48.51 -7.71 35.03
C MET A 360 -49.00 -6.77 36.12
N GLU A 361 -48.23 -6.60 37.19
CA GLU A 361 -48.57 -5.70 38.30
C GLU A 361 -47.44 -4.68 38.53
N PRO A 362 -47.75 -3.41 38.82
CA PRO A 362 -46.76 -2.38 39.15
C PRO A 362 -45.84 -2.75 40.32
N GLU A 363 -46.29 -3.64 41.21
CA GLU A 363 -45.54 -4.13 42.37
C GLU A 363 -44.76 -5.42 42.10
N SER A 364 -45.04 -6.12 40.99
CA SER A 364 -44.29 -7.30 40.61
C SER A 364 -42.92 -6.89 40.06
N THR A 365 -41.84 -7.44 40.62
CA THR A 365 -40.51 -7.31 40.03
C THR A 365 -40.57 -7.86 38.61
N GLY A 366 -40.42 -6.98 37.61
CA GLY A 366 -40.48 -7.39 36.21
C GLY A 366 -39.47 -8.50 35.89
N HIS A 367 -39.73 -9.27 34.83
CA HIS A 367 -38.93 -10.47 34.49
C HIS A 367 -37.45 -10.19 34.19
N LEU A 368 -37.06 -8.94 33.98
CA LEU A 368 -35.67 -8.49 33.78
C LEU A 368 -35.09 -7.70 34.96
N ALA A 369 -35.74 -7.68 36.12
CA ALA A 369 -35.25 -6.98 37.30
C ALA A 369 -33.86 -7.47 37.80
N TYR A 370 -33.48 -8.69 37.42
CA TYR A 370 -32.19 -9.29 37.75
C TYR A 370 -31.16 -9.18 36.64
N LEU A 371 -31.50 -8.59 35.48
CA LEU A 371 -30.57 -8.45 34.36
C LEU A 371 -29.46 -7.47 34.76
N ARG A 372 -28.22 -7.97 34.82
CA ARG A 372 -27.02 -7.21 35.18
C ARG A 372 -26.10 -6.96 34.00
N VAL A 373 -26.09 -7.84 33.01
CA VAL A 373 -25.14 -7.76 31.89
C VAL A 373 -25.89 -7.83 30.58
N ILE A 374 -25.69 -6.81 29.74
CA ILE A 374 -25.98 -6.86 28.30
C ILE A 374 -24.63 -6.73 27.58
N GLY A 375 -24.30 -7.73 26.77
CA GLY A 375 -23.09 -7.74 25.94
C GLY A 375 -23.14 -6.71 24.81
N SER A 376 -22.22 -6.80 23.86
CA SER A 376 -22.01 -5.76 22.84
C SER A 376 -23.26 -5.52 21.97
N ILE A 377 -23.72 -4.27 21.91
CA ILE A 377 -24.84 -3.80 21.07
C ILE A 377 -24.27 -3.08 19.84
N LYS A 378 -24.74 -3.42 18.65
CA LYS A 378 -24.25 -2.88 17.38
C LYS A 378 -24.83 -1.49 17.13
N LEU A 379 -23.97 -0.46 17.04
CA LEU A 379 -24.36 0.92 16.71
C LEU A 379 -23.94 1.37 15.31
N TYR A 380 -23.46 0.45 14.47
CA TYR A 380 -22.93 0.72 13.13
C TYR A 380 -23.72 -0.02 12.05
N GLY A 381 -23.68 0.44 10.80
CA GLY A 381 -24.39 -0.11 9.66
C GLY A 381 -25.91 -0.06 9.80
N ILE A 382 -26.43 0.95 10.50
CA ILE A 382 -27.85 1.17 10.77
C ILE A 382 -28.16 2.63 10.41
N GLU A 383 -29.27 2.90 9.74
CA GLU A 383 -29.68 4.27 9.44
C GLU A 383 -29.95 5.06 10.73
N SER A 384 -29.61 6.36 10.79
CA SER A 384 -29.70 7.15 12.03
C SER A 384 -31.10 7.13 12.66
N ALA A 385 -32.15 7.22 11.82
CA ALA A 385 -33.53 7.18 12.30
C ALA A 385 -33.89 5.82 12.94
N ASP A 386 -33.47 4.72 12.33
CA ASP A 386 -33.68 3.36 12.84
C ASP A 386 -32.86 3.09 14.09
N LEU A 387 -31.63 3.59 14.14
CA LEU A 387 -30.77 3.50 15.32
C LEU A 387 -31.40 4.24 16.51
N ARG A 388 -31.81 5.49 16.30
CA ARG A 388 -32.46 6.32 17.31
C ARG A 388 -33.75 5.70 17.84
N ASN A 389 -34.62 5.25 16.93
CA ASN A 389 -35.88 4.61 17.31
C ASN A 389 -35.62 3.29 18.03
N GLY A 390 -34.70 2.47 17.52
CA GLY A 390 -34.29 1.21 18.14
C GLY A 390 -33.75 1.40 19.55
N ILE A 391 -32.92 2.42 19.80
CA ILE A 391 -32.41 2.74 21.14
C ILE A 391 -33.55 3.13 22.09
N ARG A 392 -34.50 3.98 21.64
CA ARG A 392 -35.66 4.40 22.45
C ARG A 392 -36.57 3.22 22.78
N ASP A 393 -36.87 2.38 21.79
CA ASP A 393 -37.70 1.19 21.96
C ASP A 393 -37.03 0.16 22.87
N MET A 394 -35.70 0.07 22.81
CA MET A 394 -34.90 -0.80 23.68
C MET A 394 -34.92 -0.31 25.12
N GLN A 395 -34.70 0.98 25.36
CA GLN A 395 -34.83 1.59 26.67
C GLN A 395 -36.23 1.33 27.26
N LYS A 396 -37.29 1.59 26.48
CA LYS A 396 -38.67 1.34 26.87
C LYS A 396 -38.89 -0.13 27.23
N SER A 397 -38.45 -1.05 26.37
CA SER A 397 -38.62 -2.49 26.55
C SER A 397 -37.93 -3.02 27.81
N LEU A 398 -36.73 -2.52 28.12
CA LEU A 398 -35.97 -2.87 29.32
C LEU A 398 -36.67 -2.35 30.58
N VAL A 399 -37.06 -1.07 30.60
CA VAL A 399 -37.72 -0.44 31.76
C VAL A 399 -39.08 -1.06 32.05
N GLU A 400 -39.93 -1.28 31.04
CA GLU A 400 -41.25 -1.92 31.19
C GLU A 400 -41.17 -3.37 31.72
N ARG A 401 -40.00 -4.00 31.62
CA ARG A 401 -39.73 -5.36 32.11
C ARG A 401 -38.93 -5.37 33.41
N GLY A 402 -38.75 -4.21 34.05
CA GLY A 402 -38.13 -4.09 35.38
C GLY A 402 -36.63 -3.83 35.38
N CYS A 403 -35.98 -3.66 34.22
CA CYS A 403 -34.54 -3.41 34.11
C CYS A 403 -34.22 -1.90 34.24
N SER A 404 -34.62 -1.27 35.35
CA SER A 404 -34.29 0.13 35.64
C SER A 404 -33.12 0.21 36.62
N LYS A 405 -32.06 0.94 36.26
CA LYS A 405 -30.83 1.09 37.07
C LYS A 405 -30.23 -0.24 37.57
N SER A 406 -30.34 -1.29 36.76
CA SER A 406 -29.98 -2.66 37.15
C SER A 406 -28.74 -3.21 36.44
N LEU A 407 -28.35 -2.65 35.29
CA LEU A 407 -27.21 -3.13 34.51
C LEU A 407 -25.88 -2.71 35.15
N ASP A 408 -25.05 -3.70 35.46
CA ASP A 408 -23.67 -3.53 35.91
C ASP A 408 -22.69 -3.49 34.73
N LEU A 409 -23.07 -4.03 33.57
CA LEU A 409 -22.30 -3.94 32.34
C LEU A 409 -23.23 -3.75 31.13
N LEU A 410 -22.95 -2.71 30.34
CA LEU A 410 -23.57 -2.46 29.05
C LEU A 410 -22.48 -2.17 28.03
N ALA A 411 -22.32 -3.04 27.03
CA ALA A 411 -21.32 -2.87 26.00
C ALA A 411 -21.95 -2.41 24.67
N PHE A 412 -21.29 -1.50 23.98
CA PHE A 412 -21.63 -1.03 22.65
C PHE A 412 -20.47 -1.31 21.72
N ARG A 413 -20.76 -1.77 20.50
CA ARG A 413 -19.80 -1.86 19.43
C ARG A 413 -20.08 -0.77 18.41
N VAL A 414 -19.08 0.06 18.18
CA VAL A 414 -19.14 1.20 17.27
C VAL A 414 -18.14 0.99 16.15
N ASP A 415 -18.54 1.28 14.92
CA ASP A 415 -17.59 1.41 13.82
C ASP A 415 -17.15 2.87 13.75
N ARG A 416 -15.88 3.10 13.44
CA ARG A 416 -15.31 4.44 13.37
C ARG A 416 -15.99 5.33 12.31
N SER A 417 -16.44 4.81 11.17
CA SER A 417 -17.16 5.64 10.18
C SER A 417 -18.54 6.05 10.67
N ASP A 418 -19.15 5.20 11.47
CA ASP A 418 -20.57 5.30 11.83
C ASP A 418 -20.78 6.01 13.16
N ALA A 419 -19.87 5.87 14.13
CA ALA A 419 -19.88 6.70 15.33
C ALA A 419 -19.87 8.19 14.97
N HIS A 420 -19.13 8.54 13.91
CA HIS A 420 -19.04 9.89 13.40
C HIS A 420 -20.37 10.40 12.84
N SER A 421 -20.90 9.68 11.84
CA SER A 421 -22.07 10.11 11.09
C SER A 421 -23.38 9.97 11.87
N LEU A 422 -23.48 8.98 12.77
CA LEU A 422 -24.72 8.63 13.46
C LEU A 422 -24.79 9.14 14.90
N LEU A 423 -23.67 9.16 15.62
CA LEU A 423 -23.67 9.51 17.06
C LEU A 423 -23.20 10.95 17.30
N LEU A 424 -22.15 11.40 16.62
CA LEU A 424 -21.58 12.74 16.85
C LEU A 424 -22.26 13.85 16.04
N ASN A 425 -22.93 13.50 14.93
CA ASN A 425 -23.67 14.46 14.11
C ASN A 425 -25.19 14.50 14.37
N ASP A 426 -25.79 13.46 14.96
CA ASP A 426 -27.22 13.42 15.29
C ASP A 426 -27.43 13.52 16.81
N TYR A 427 -27.60 14.75 17.28
CA TYR A 427 -27.83 15.04 18.70
C TYR A 427 -28.99 14.23 19.30
N GLU A 428 -30.04 13.96 18.52
CA GLU A 428 -31.20 13.22 19.01
C GLU A 428 -30.89 11.72 19.19
N THR A 429 -30.00 11.16 18.37
CA THR A 429 -29.49 9.80 18.53
C THR A 429 -28.57 9.70 19.74
N PHE A 430 -27.63 10.65 19.91
CA PHE A 430 -26.77 10.72 21.08
C PHE A 430 -27.56 10.90 22.39
N LYS A 431 -28.57 11.76 22.38
CA LYS A 431 -29.50 11.95 23.50
C LYS A 431 -30.29 10.69 23.83
N ALA A 432 -30.70 9.92 22.82
CA ALA A 432 -31.34 8.62 23.05
C ALA A 432 -30.39 7.63 23.72
N LEU A 433 -29.12 7.57 23.28
CA LEU A 433 -28.10 6.69 23.84
C LEU A 433 -27.79 7.03 25.31
N THR A 434 -27.59 8.32 25.60
CA THR A 434 -27.36 8.80 26.97
C THR A 434 -28.57 8.54 27.87
N SER A 435 -29.80 8.74 27.36
CA SER A 435 -31.02 8.42 28.10
C SER A 435 -31.18 6.92 28.39
N LEU A 436 -30.79 6.06 27.46
CA LEU A 436 -30.79 4.60 27.67
C LEU A 436 -29.83 4.22 28.79
N VAL A 437 -28.58 4.70 28.73
CA VAL A 437 -27.56 4.42 29.74
C VAL A 437 -28.03 4.91 31.11
N ASP A 438 -28.52 6.15 31.18
CA ASP A 438 -29.06 6.68 32.43
C ASP A 438 -30.25 5.85 32.94
N ALA A 439 -31.23 5.49 32.11
CA ALA A 439 -32.40 4.76 32.58
C ALA A 439 -32.11 3.32 33.07
N THR A 440 -31.08 2.67 32.53
CA THR A 440 -30.88 1.21 32.68
C THR A 440 -29.65 0.80 33.48
N CYS A 441 -28.57 1.59 33.48
CA CYS A 441 -27.32 1.25 34.15
C CYS A 441 -27.31 1.64 35.63
N SER A 442 -26.74 0.78 36.47
CA SER A 442 -26.49 1.09 37.87
C SER A 442 -25.42 2.20 37.98
N PRO A 443 -25.42 3.05 39.02
CA PRO A 443 -24.37 4.06 39.20
C PRO A 443 -22.96 3.46 39.33
N SER A 444 -22.85 2.24 39.87
CA SER A 444 -21.61 1.46 39.92
C SER A 444 -21.33 0.66 38.65
N GLY A 445 -22.23 0.71 37.68
CA GLY A 445 -22.15 -0.05 36.44
C GLY A 445 -21.06 0.48 35.52
N ARG A 446 -20.71 -0.34 34.53
CA ARG A 446 -19.71 -0.03 33.52
C ARG A 446 -20.35 -0.01 32.14
N VAL A 447 -20.11 1.07 31.40
CA VAL A 447 -20.45 1.19 29.99
C VAL A 447 -19.18 1.06 29.17
N VAL A 448 -19.15 0.13 28.22
CA VAL A 448 -17.96 -0.12 27.39
C VAL A 448 -18.28 0.21 25.93
N PHE A 449 -17.44 1.00 25.28
CA PHE A 449 -17.47 1.24 23.85
C PHE A 449 -16.32 0.50 23.17
N GLU A 450 -16.64 -0.52 22.41
CA GLU A 450 -15.70 -1.30 21.60
C GLU A 450 -15.65 -0.72 20.19
N ALA A 451 -14.55 -0.06 19.85
CA ALA A 451 -14.34 0.51 18.53
C ALA A 451 -13.82 -0.58 17.58
N CYS A 452 -14.59 -0.86 16.53
CA CYS A 452 -14.15 -1.62 15.37
C CYS A 452 -13.36 -0.69 14.45
N ILE A 453 -12.09 -1.02 14.22
CA ILE A 453 -11.31 -0.46 13.12
C ILE A 453 -11.14 -1.59 12.11
N SER A 454 -11.80 -1.47 10.95
CA SER A 454 -11.61 -2.43 9.87
C SER A 454 -10.16 -2.36 9.37
N ALA A 455 -9.52 -3.50 9.12
CA ALA A 455 -8.16 -3.55 8.59
C ALA A 455 -8.04 -2.93 7.18
N ASP A 456 -9.14 -2.88 6.43
CA ASP A 456 -9.23 -2.20 5.13
C ASP A 456 -9.43 -0.68 5.26
N ASP A 457 -9.63 -0.17 6.48
CA ASP A 457 -9.79 1.26 6.75
C ASP A 457 -8.42 1.95 6.87
N ASP A 458 -7.58 1.74 5.84
CA ASP A 458 -6.33 2.47 5.66
C ASP A 458 -6.64 3.96 5.62
N VAL A 459 -6.49 4.58 6.79
CA VAL A 459 -6.52 6.01 7.09
C VAL A 459 -7.56 6.77 6.26
N ARG A 460 -8.85 6.57 6.54
CA ARG A 460 -9.84 7.56 6.11
C ARG A 460 -9.59 8.87 6.81
N ASP A 461 -9.66 9.94 6.03
CA ASP A 461 -9.74 11.31 6.49
C ASP A 461 -10.93 11.48 7.45
N ILE A 462 -10.64 11.90 8.69
CA ILE A 462 -11.63 12.08 9.75
C ILE A 462 -12.15 13.52 9.68
N PRO A 463 -13.43 13.77 9.37
CA PRO A 463 -13.89 15.15 9.20
C PRO A 463 -13.95 15.88 10.55
N LEU A 464 -13.02 16.80 10.79
CA LEU A 464 -12.85 17.51 12.07
C LEU A 464 -14.05 18.40 12.42
N ALA A 465 -14.69 19.01 11.42
CA ALA A 465 -15.88 19.85 11.61
C ALA A 465 -17.04 19.07 12.26
N HIS A 466 -17.21 17.81 11.89
CA HIS A 466 -18.23 16.93 12.46
C HIS A 466 -17.82 16.43 13.86
N LEU A 467 -16.52 16.17 14.10
CA LEU A 467 -16.04 15.87 15.45
C LEU A 467 -16.26 17.03 16.40
N LEU A 468 -16.36 18.26 15.91
CA LEU A 468 -16.66 19.44 16.72
C LEU A 468 -18.14 19.80 16.74
N ALA A 469 -18.99 19.09 15.97
CA ALA A 469 -20.44 19.33 15.97
C ALA A 469 -21.05 19.11 17.36
N TYR A 470 -20.45 18.27 18.21
CA TYR A 470 -20.91 18.10 19.60
C TYR A 470 -20.82 19.40 20.41
N THR A 471 -19.99 20.37 20.04
CA THR A 471 -19.88 21.65 20.77
C THR A 471 -21.18 22.47 20.67
N SER A 472 -22.06 22.10 19.74
CA SER A 472 -23.42 22.61 19.60
C SER A 472 -24.47 21.80 20.37
N PHE A 473 -24.09 20.66 20.96
CA PHE A 473 -24.97 19.90 21.83
C PHE A 473 -25.14 20.73 23.11
N GLY A 474 -26.25 21.44 23.21
CA GLY A 474 -26.62 22.10 24.47
C GLY A 474 -26.69 21.10 25.63
N LYS A 475 -27.20 21.52 26.79
CA LYS A 475 -27.20 20.73 28.03
C LYS A 475 -27.47 19.22 27.84
N VAL A 476 -26.40 18.43 27.90
CA VAL A 476 -26.39 16.97 27.75
C VAL A 476 -26.78 16.30 29.08
N PRO A 477 -27.40 15.09 29.10
CA PRO A 477 -27.59 14.32 30.34
C PRO A 477 -26.27 14.08 31.11
N SER A 478 -26.36 13.73 32.39
CA SER A 478 -25.20 13.59 33.30
C SER A 478 -24.15 12.59 32.82
N CYS A 479 -24.57 11.51 32.16
CA CYS A 479 -23.66 10.52 31.56
C CYS A 479 -23.17 10.89 30.15
N GLY A 480 -23.61 12.03 29.62
CA GLY A 480 -23.30 12.51 28.30
C GLY A 480 -21.82 12.78 28.05
N LEU A 481 -21.18 13.56 28.90
CA LEU A 481 -19.76 13.91 28.74
C LEU A 481 -18.84 12.67 28.82
N PRO A 482 -19.02 11.74 29.79
CA PRO A 482 -18.27 10.48 29.77
C PRO A 482 -18.48 9.63 28.51
N ILE A 483 -19.72 9.54 28.00
CA ILE A 483 -20.03 8.81 26.75
C ILE A 483 -19.37 9.50 25.56
N LEU A 484 -19.46 10.82 25.47
CA LEU A 484 -18.82 11.61 24.41
C LEU A 484 -17.30 11.43 24.44
N SER A 485 -16.67 11.50 25.61
CA SER A 485 -15.22 11.29 25.75
C SER A 485 -14.80 9.88 25.30
N ALA A 486 -15.58 8.85 25.66
CA ALA A 486 -15.34 7.48 25.20
C ALA A 486 -15.48 7.33 23.68
N LEU A 487 -16.48 7.97 23.06
CA LEU A 487 -16.65 7.98 21.60
C LEU A 487 -15.52 8.74 20.90
N LEU A 488 -15.09 9.89 21.44
CA LEU A 488 -13.98 10.68 20.90
C LEU A 488 -12.64 9.96 21.00
N THR A 489 -12.45 9.11 22.01
CA THR A 489 -11.22 8.29 22.15
C THR A 489 -11.03 7.35 20.94
N CYS A 490 -12.12 6.98 20.26
CA CYS A 490 -12.05 6.20 19.01
C CYS A 490 -11.36 6.96 17.86
N TYR A 491 -11.23 8.28 18.00
CA TYR A 491 -10.57 9.19 17.08
C TYR A 491 -9.34 9.86 17.68
N ASP A 492 -8.71 9.27 18.71
CA ASP A 492 -7.53 9.83 19.39
C ASP A 492 -7.78 11.25 19.97
N LEU A 493 -9.04 11.52 20.32
CA LEU A 493 -9.46 12.75 20.97
C LEU A 493 -9.94 12.44 22.38
N ARG A 494 -9.60 13.31 23.33
CA ARG A 494 -10.06 13.24 24.71
C ARG A 494 -10.64 14.57 25.14
N ILE A 495 -11.74 14.47 25.87
CA ILE A 495 -12.23 15.52 26.76
C ILE A 495 -11.79 15.09 28.17
N TRP A 496 -11.47 16.01 29.07
CA TRP A 496 -11.22 15.71 30.49
C TRP A 496 -12.49 15.92 31.32
N PRO A 497 -13.44 14.97 31.33
CA PRO A 497 -14.64 15.15 32.14
C PRO A 497 -14.31 14.98 33.63
N GLU A 498 -14.79 15.92 34.44
CA GLU A 498 -15.11 15.59 35.83
C GLU A 498 -16.26 14.57 35.82
N ILE A 499 -15.99 13.32 36.19
CA ILE A 499 -16.99 12.25 36.19
C ILE A 499 -17.96 12.51 37.36
N PRO A 500 -19.28 12.72 37.11
CA PRO A 500 -20.24 12.85 38.19
C PRO A 500 -20.29 11.57 39.03
N PRO A 501 -20.41 11.64 40.37
CA PRO A 501 -20.37 10.48 41.25
C PRO A 501 -21.53 9.48 41.01
N ASP A 502 -22.62 9.94 40.39
CA ASP A 502 -23.81 9.13 40.09
C ASP A 502 -23.82 8.56 38.66
N CYS A 503 -22.74 8.74 37.88
CA CYS A 503 -22.62 8.25 36.51
C CYS A 503 -21.90 6.89 36.47
N PRO A 504 -22.37 5.91 35.68
CA PRO A 504 -21.62 4.67 35.45
C PRO A 504 -20.23 4.97 34.87
N SER A 505 -19.27 4.09 35.16
CA SER A 505 -17.92 4.19 34.59
C SER A 505 -18.00 3.92 33.09
N VAL A 506 -17.65 4.92 32.28
CA VAL A 506 -17.59 4.75 30.82
C VAL A 506 -16.14 4.48 30.41
N GLN A 507 -15.93 3.42 29.65
CA GLN A 507 -14.63 3.00 29.13
C GLN A 507 -14.73 2.81 27.63
N SER A 508 -13.67 3.17 26.91
CA SER A 508 -13.50 2.85 25.49
C SER A 508 -12.37 1.85 25.33
N TYR A 509 -12.54 0.93 24.38
CA TYR A 509 -11.55 -0.07 24.01
C TYR A 509 -11.47 -0.13 22.49
N ILE A 510 -10.25 -0.07 21.95
CA ILE A 510 -10.00 -0.24 20.53
C ILE A 510 -9.53 -1.69 20.34
N ASP A 511 -10.26 -2.46 19.53
CA ASP A 511 -10.05 -3.92 19.40
C ASP A 511 -8.74 -4.28 18.67
N THR A 512 -8.09 -3.29 18.05
CA THR A 512 -6.91 -3.45 17.20
C THR A 512 -5.76 -2.51 17.60
N THR A 513 -4.56 -2.77 17.08
CA THR A 513 -3.44 -1.84 17.18
C THR A 513 -3.85 -0.49 16.62
N SER A 514 -3.75 0.57 17.43
CA SER A 514 -4.05 1.94 17.00
C SER A 514 -3.30 2.25 15.70
N PRO A 515 -3.93 2.94 14.74
CA PRO A 515 -3.24 3.35 13.52
C PRO A 515 -2.05 4.24 13.89
N SER A 516 -0.94 4.08 13.17
CA SER A 516 0.28 4.88 13.38
C SER A 516 0.09 6.36 13.08
N THR A 517 -0.97 6.71 12.33
CA THR A 517 -1.24 8.06 11.88
C THR A 517 -2.74 8.33 11.88
N TYR A 518 -3.16 9.48 12.43
CA TYR A 518 -4.53 9.97 12.37
C TYR A 518 -4.57 11.19 11.42
N SER A 519 -5.33 11.09 10.33
CA SER A 519 -5.56 12.20 9.39
C SER A 519 -6.92 12.83 9.66
N TYR A 520 -6.93 14.08 10.13
CA TYR A 520 -8.14 14.87 10.31
C TYR A 520 -8.29 15.84 9.15
N VAL A 521 -9.49 15.93 8.58
CA VAL A 521 -9.79 16.86 7.50
C VAL A 521 -10.78 17.91 7.95
N TRP A 522 -10.39 19.17 7.85
CA TRP A 522 -11.29 20.30 7.94
C TRP A 522 -11.74 20.71 6.54
N THR A 523 -12.99 20.41 6.22
CA THR A 523 -13.61 20.82 4.95
C THR A 523 -14.31 22.16 5.13
N VAL A 524 -13.83 23.18 4.43
CA VAL A 524 -14.45 24.51 4.39
C VAL A 524 -15.62 24.50 3.41
N THR A 525 -16.83 24.74 3.90
CA THR A 525 -18.06 24.75 3.09
C THR A 525 -18.44 26.16 2.64
N GLU A 526 -19.25 26.26 1.59
CA GLU A 526 -19.79 27.55 1.12
C GLU A 526 -20.57 28.28 2.23
N ASP A 527 -21.36 27.53 3.02
CA ASP A 527 -22.12 28.08 4.14
C ASP A 527 -21.21 28.68 5.23
N GLN A 528 -20.06 28.06 5.53
CA GLN A 528 -19.11 28.62 6.50
C GLN A 528 -18.48 29.93 6.02
N VAL A 529 -18.26 30.07 4.71
CA VAL A 529 -17.75 31.32 4.11
C VAL A 529 -18.85 32.39 4.07
N ALA A 530 -20.08 32.02 3.72
CA ALA A 530 -21.22 32.94 3.66
C ALA A 530 -21.73 33.37 5.05
N ARG A 531 -21.60 32.50 6.05
CA ARG A 531 -22.05 32.70 7.43
C ARG A 531 -20.94 32.25 8.40
N PRO A 532 -19.96 33.11 8.69
CA PRO A 532 -18.81 32.75 9.54
C PRO A 532 -19.17 32.35 10.97
N GLN A 533 -20.39 32.64 11.42
CA GLN A 533 -20.88 32.29 12.75
C GLN A 533 -21.84 31.11 12.64
N ASN A 534 -21.29 29.91 12.79
CA ASN A 534 -22.07 28.79 13.32
C ASN A 534 -22.50 29.17 14.76
N GLY A 535 -23.64 28.66 15.22
CA GLY A 535 -24.28 29.10 16.47
C GLY A 535 -23.36 29.13 17.70
N PRO A 536 -23.76 29.80 18.80
CA PRO A 536 -22.92 29.95 19.97
C PRO A 536 -22.44 28.59 20.48
N ILE A 537 -21.11 28.45 20.61
CA ILE A 537 -20.49 27.30 21.26
C ILE A 537 -20.92 27.30 22.72
N ASP A 538 -21.21 26.11 23.25
CA ASP A 538 -21.36 25.97 24.70
C ASP A 538 -20.02 26.34 25.36
N LEU A 539 -19.99 27.51 26.00
CA LEU A 539 -18.81 28.07 26.65
C LEU A 539 -18.20 27.10 27.68
N SER A 540 -18.97 26.12 28.18
CA SER A 540 -18.48 25.09 29.09
C SER A 540 -17.53 24.07 28.45
N LEU A 541 -17.45 24.02 27.11
CA LEU A 541 -16.62 23.09 26.35
C LEU A 541 -15.37 23.74 25.75
N MET A 542 -15.12 25.03 26.02
CA MET A 542 -13.94 25.73 25.50
C MET A 542 -12.67 25.22 26.17
N ASP A 543 -11.62 25.03 25.37
CA ASP A 543 -10.30 24.51 25.79
C ASP A 543 -10.33 23.12 26.48
N GLU A 544 -11.35 22.30 26.28
CA GLU A 544 -11.47 20.96 26.89
C GLU A 544 -11.00 19.81 25.98
N LEU A 545 -10.99 20.02 24.66
CA LEU A 545 -10.66 18.97 23.69
C LEU A 545 -9.15 18.91 23.46
N MET A 546 -8.59 17.70 23.55
CA MET A 546 -7.18 17.43 23.33
C MET A 546 -6.95 16.19 22.47
N PHE A 547 -5.94 16.23 21.59
CA PHE A 547 -5.43 15.02 20.95
C PHE A 547 -4.67 14.22 22.00
N ASP A 548 -4.95 12.91 22.09
CA ASP A 548 -4.34 12.09 23.13
C ASP A 548 -2.84 11.98 22.91
N ARG A 549 -2.07 12.32 23.94
CA ARG A 549 -0.61 12.33 23.88
C ARG A 549 -0.11 10.96 24.26
N HIS A 550 -0.34 9.96 23.43
CA HIS A 550 0.29 8.66 23.62
C HIS A 550 1.78 8.75 23.26
N GLU A 551 2.60 9.18 24.23
CA GLU A 551 4.07 9.25 24.14
C GLU A 551 4.73 7.90 23.77
N ILE A 552 3.99 6.80 23.86
CA ILE A 552 4.53 5.45 23.83
C ILE A 552 4.67 4.89 22.39
N ASP A 553 3.90 5.37 21.39
CA ASP A 553 3.79 4.65 20.10
C ASP A 553 4.06 5.46 18.83
N GLY A 554 4.57 6.69 18.95
CA GLY A 554 4.93 7.49 17.76
C GLY A 554 3.73 7.78 16.84
N VAL A 555 2.51 7.79 17.40
CA VAL A 555 1.29 8.14 16.67
C VAL A 555 1.38 9.59 16.21
N VAL A 556 1.24 9.81 14.91
CA VAL A 556 1.36 11.14 14.29
C VAL A 556 -0.03 11.65 13.91
N CYS A 557 -0.46 12.76 14.50
CA CYS A 557 -1.70 13.42 14.07
C CYS A 557 -1.40 14.46 12.98
N SER A 558 -2.12 14.38 11.87
CA SER A 558 -2.08 15.34 10.78
C SER A 558 -3.43 16.00 10.59
N ILE A 559 -3.47 17.32 10.42
CA ILE A 559 -4.68 18.06 10.05
C ILE A 559 -4.51 18.54 8.61
N SER A 560 -5.48 18.25 7.75
CA SER A 560 -5.59 18.77 6.39
C SER A 560 -6.80 19.70 6.29
N ILE A 561 -6.63 20.86 5.66
CA ILE A 561 -7.67 21.87 5.49
C ILE A 561 -7.91 22.03 4.00
N GLU A 562 -9.13 21.78 3.56
CA GLU A 562 -9.52 21.76 2.15
C GLU A 562 -10.90 22.37 1.91
N CYS A 563 -11.21 22.71 0.67
CA CYS A 563 -12.55 23.14 0.28
C CYS A 563 -13.47 21.93 0.12
N ALA A 564 -14.77 22.11 0.35
CA ALA A 564 -15.78 21.11 -0.02
C ALA A 564 -15.68 20.74 -1.52
N GLU A 565 -15.96 19.49 -1.85
CA GLU A 565 -15.93 19.03 -3.24
C GLU A 565 -16.87 19.86 -4.11
N GLY A 566 -16.36 20.35 -5.25
CA GLY A 566 -17.10 21.23 -6.16
C GLY A 566 -17.19 22.71 -5.73
N PHE A 567 -16.69 23.07 -4.55
CA PHE A 567 -16.67 24.46 -4.08
C PHE A 567 -15.34 25.15 -4.42
N ALA A 568 -15.41 26.17 -5.28
CA ALA A 568 -14.31 27.08 -5.57
C ALA A 568 -14.63 28.46 -4.97
N PRO A 569 -14.07 28.82 -3.79
CA PRO A 569 -14.37 30.10 -3.17
C PRO A 569 -13.87 31.26 -4.05
N PRO A 570 -14.58 32.42 -4.05
CA PRO A 570 -14.10 33.63 -4.69
C PRO A 570 -12.68 34.00 -4.25
N ALA A 571 -11.88 34.57 -5.15
CA ALA A 571 -10.49 34.92 -4.86
C ALA A 571 -10.34 35.91 -3.69
N ASP A 572 -11.37 36.71 -3.42
CA ASP A 572 -11.47 37.70 -2.35
C ASP A 572 -12.22 37.20 -1.10
N ALA A 573 -12.62 35.93 -1.06
CA ALA A 573 -13.30 35.35 0.09
C ALA A 573 -12.43 35.44 1.36
N ILE A 574 -13.05 35.88 2.45
CA ILE A 574 -12.39 35.99 3.76
C ILE A 574 -12.25 34.58 4.35
N PRO A 575 -11.04 34.12 4.69
CA PRO A 575 -10.85 32.83 5.36
C PRO A 575 -11.64 32.78 6.68
N PRO A 576 -12.51 31.77 6.90
CA PRO A 576 -13.24 31.66 8.14
C PRO A 576 -12.30 31.34 9.31
N GLU A 577 -12.60 31.92 10.46
CA GLU A 577 -12.01 31.54 11.76
C GLU A 577 -13.10 30.79 12.53
N PRO A 578 -13.24 29.47 12.31
CA PRO A 578 -14.33 28.71 12.88
C PRO A 578 -14.21 28.75 14.40
N PRO A 579 -15.24 29.25 15.12
CA PRO A 579 -15.18 29.35 16.57
C PRO A 579 -15.01 27.96 17.21
N GLU A 580 -15.38 26.88 16.53
CA GLU A 580 -15.32 25.51 17.03
C GLU A 580 -13.90 25.06 17.35
N LEU A 581 -12.88 25.67 16.74
CA LEU A 581 -11.48 25.44 17.11
C LEU A 581 -11.14 25.96 18.49
N GLU A 582 -11.96 26.83 19.08
CA GLU A 582 -11.81 27.26 20.46
C GLU A 582 -12.11 26.14 21.48
N ALA A 583 -12.77 25.06 21.05
CA ALA A 583 -12.90 23.87 21.89
C ALA A 583 -11.58 23.11 22.05
N LEU A 584 -10.62 23.28 21.12
CA LEU A 584 -9.29 22.68 21.21
C LEU A 584 -8.43 23.49 22.17
N SER A 585 -7.92 22.80 23.19
CA SER A 585 -6.98 23.41 24.13
C SER A 585 -5.61 23.62 23.47
N PRO A 586 -4.84 24.64 23.90
CA PRO A 586 -3.48 24.85 23.42
C PRO A 586 -2.58 23.61 23.57
N SER A 587 -2.64 22.95 24.74
CA SER A 587 -1.90 21.70 24.99
C SER A 587 -2.43 20.53 24.16
N GLY A 588 -3.71 20.58 23.79
CA GLY A 588 -4.36 19.59 22.95
C GLY A 588 -3.74 19.50 21.57
N LEU A 589 -3.29 20.62 21.01
CA LEU A 589 -2.67 20.68 19.68
C LEU A 589 -1.20 20.23 19.64
N GLU A 590 -0.57 19.95 20.79
CA GLU A 590 0.84 19.51 20.82
C GLU A 590 1.07 18.14 20.14
N GLY A 591 0.00 17.34 20.01
CA GLY A 591 -0.03 16.07 19.29
C GLY A 591 -0.08 16.23 17.76
N VAL A 592 -0.47 17.40 17.25
CA VAL A 592 -0.54 17.67 15.80
C VAL A 592 0.87 17.92 15.27
N LYS A 593 1.38 16.98 14.47
CA LYS A 593 2.72 17.03 13.88
C LYS A 593 2.74 17.46 12.42
N ALA A 594 1.61 17.36 11.71
CA ALA A 594 1.53 17.82 10.33
C ALA A 594 0.30 18.68 10.10
N LEU A 595 0.47 19.76 9.34
CA LEU A 595 -0.62 20.62 8.87
C LEU A 595 -0.54 20.74 7.34
N ILE A 596 -1.63 20.44 6.65
CA ILE A 596 -1.77 20.55 5.21
C ILE A 596 -2.85 21.59 4.93
N VAL A 597 -2.55 22.62 4.15
CA VAL A 597 -3.49 23.69 3.79
C VAL A 597 -3.61 23.71 2.27
N LYS A 598 -4.67 23.13 1.73
CA LYS A 598 -4.81 22.93 0.27
C LYS A 598 -5.25 24.18 -0.49
N HIS A 599 -5.82 25.16 0.20
CA HIS A 599 -6.37 26.37 -0.43
C HIS A 599 -6.28 27.59 0.50
N ARG A 600 -6.24 28.79 -0.08
CA ARG A 600 -6.23 30.09 0.64
C ARG A 600 -7.32 30.21 1.70
N ILE A 601 -8.51 29.66 1.45
CA ILE A 601 -9.65 29.75 2.37
C ILE A 601 -9.38 29.03 3.70
N GLY A 602 -8.47 28.06 3.73
CA GLY A 602 -8.03 27.38 4.95
C GLY A 602 -7.10 28.21 5.85
N LEU A 603 -6.70 29.41 5.43
CA LEU A 603 -5.73 30.22 6.18
C LEU A 603 -6.21 30.66 7.57
N GLY A 604 -7.50 30.96 7.74
CA GLY A 604 -8.05 31.35 9.04
C GLY A 604 -7.91 30.21 10.04
N VAL A 605 -8.43 29.04 9.66
CA VAL A 605 -8.28 27.76 10.38
C VAL A 605 -6.80 27.47 10.71
N ALA A 606 -5.90 27.56 9.71
CA ALA A 606 -4.47 27.31 9.91
C ALA A 606 -3.83 28.28 10.90
N LYS A 607 -4.14 29.58 10.81
CA LYS A 607 -3.65 30.60 11.75
C LYS A 607 -4.12 30.32 13.17
N THR A 608 -5.38 29.94 13.37
CA THR A 608 -5.93 29.59 14.68
C THR A 608 -5.25 28.37 15.29
N ILE A 609 -5.01 27.31 14.49
CA ILE A 609 -4.27 26.12 14.94
C ILE A 609 -2.84 26.48 15.35
N LEU A 610 -2.16 27.30 14.56
CA LEU A 610 -0.78 27.72 14.83
C LEU A 610 -0.70 28.66 16.04
N SER A 611 -1.63 29.60 16.20
CA SER A 611 -1.63 30.56 17.31
C SER A 611 -1.94 29.90 18.66
N LYS A 612 -2.71 28.80 18.66
CA LYS A 612 -2.93 27.95 19.84
C LYS A 612 -1.74 27.05 20.18
N GLY A 613 -0.68 27.04 19.38
CA GLY A 613 0.61 26.47 19.76
C GLY A 613 0.92 25.07 19.22
N ALA A 614 0.32 24.67 18.09
CA ALA A 614 0.68 23.42 17.42
C ALA A 614 2.19 23.34 17.12
N HIS A 615 2.83 22.23 17.53
CA HIS A 615 4.25 21.97 17.29
C HIS A 615 4.43 21.08 16.06
N LEU A 616 4.36 21.71 14.89
CA LEU A 616 4.44 21.02 13.62
C LEU A 616 5.85 20.49 13.33
N GLU A 617 5.94 19.25 12.88
CA GLU A 617 7.11 18.71 12.20
C GLU A 617 7.05 19.00 10.70
N SER A 618 5.84 19.02 10.11
CA SER A 618 5.60 19.24 8.69
C SER A 618 4.48 20.26 8.43
N LEU A 619 4.70 21.16 7.48
CA LEU A 619 3.69 22.10 6.98
C LEU A 619 3.65 22.02 5.44
N GLU A 620 2.48 21.73 4.89
CA GLU A 620 2.24 21.71 3.44
C GLU A 620 1.24 22.79 3.06
N LEU A 621 1.58 23.62 2.08
CA LEU A 621 0.78 24.74 1.61
C LEU A 621 0.57 24.60 0.10
N MET A 622 -0.69 24.58 -0.32
CA MET A 622 -1.08 24.39 -1.71
C MET A 622 -2.05 25.46 -2.20
N GLU A 623 -2.01 25.77 -3.50
CA GLU A 623 -2.96 26.68 -4.19
C GLU A 623 -3.16 28.06 -3.54
N MET A 624 -2.11 28.58 -2.91
CA MET A 624 -2.12 29.88 -2.23
C MET A 624 -1.31 30.93 -2.99
N GLY A 625 -1.60 32.21 -2.77
CA GLY A 625 -0.74 33.29 -3.22
C GLY A 625 0.53 33.39 -2.37
N MET A 626 1.63 33.91 -2.94
CA MET A 626 2.90 34.07 -2.21
C MET A 626 2.75 34.89 -0.91
N MET A 627 1.98 35.98 -0.96
CA MET A 627 1.76 36.84 0.21
C MET A 627 0.99 36.14 1.32
N ASP A 628 0.07 35.24 0.96
CA ASP A 628 -0.68 34.44 1.93
C ASP A 628 0.24 33.45 2.66
N VAL A 629 1.13 32.78 1.92
CA VAL A 629 2.14 31.88 2.48
C VAL A 629 3.06 32.63 3.44
N LEU A 630 3.55 33.81 3.04
CA LEU A 630 4.44 34.62 3.87
C LEU A 630 3.74 35.15 5.12
N ALA A 631 2.49 35.59 5.01
CA ALA A 631 1.70 36.03 6.16
C ALA A 631 1.50 34.89 7.16
N LEU A 632 1.26 33.66 6.68
CA LEU A 632 1.14 32.48 7.53
C LEU A 632 2.47 32.15 8.22
N LEU A 633 3.56 32.01 7.46
CA LEU A 633 4.89 31.71 8.01
C LEU A 633 5.38 32.79 8.98
N GLY A 634 5.05 34.06 8.70
CA GLY A 634 5.33 35.20 9.57
C GLY A 634 4.63 35.13 10.93
N GLY A 635 3.43 34.55 10.97
CA GLY A 635 2.65 34.32 12.19
C GLY A 635 3.21 33.20 13.08
N ILE A 636 4.01 32.28 12.53
CA ILE A 636 4.54 31.14 13.29
C ILE A 636 5.67 31.59 14.23
N PRO A 637 5.61 31.28 15.54
CA PRO A 637 6.72 31.48 16.47
C PRO A 637 7.95 30.66 16.08
N LEU A 638 9.17 31.17 16.37
CA LEU A 638 10.43 30.50 16.02
C LEU A 638 10.52 29.05 16.54
N LEU A 639 10.02 28.78 17.76
CA LEU A 639 10.03 27.46 18.39
C LEU A 639 9.00 26.48 17.80
N GLN A 640 8.06 26.97 16.98
CA GLN A 640 7.00 26.19 16.35
C GLN A 640 7.19 26.08 14.83
N MET A 641 8.30 26.61 14.29
CA MET A 641 8.58 26.51 12.86
C MET A 641 8.82 25.03 12.49
N PRO A 642 8.14 24.48 11.46
CA PRO A 642 8.25 23.08 11.11
C PRO A 642 9.64 22.73 10.59
N GLN A 643 10.03 21.46 10.76
CA GLN A 643 11.28 20.95 10.18
C GLN A 643 11.13 20.68 8.68
N LYS A 644 9.91 20.40 8.21
CA LYS A 644 9.58 20.13 6.81
C LYS A 644 8.58 21.17 6.31
N LEU A 645 8.93 21.86 5.23
CA LEU A 645 8.04 22.82 4.56
C LEU A 645 7.81 22.36 3.12
N LYS A 646 6.56 22.17 2.73
CA LYS A 646 6.16 21.83 1.36
C LYS A 646 5.29 22.94 0.78
N LEU A 647 5.65 23.41 -0.40
CA LEU A 647 4.96 24.42 -1.20
C LEU A 647 4.55 23.77 -2.52
N ASP A 648 3.26 23.64 -2.80
CA ASP A 648 2.77 22.96 -4.01
C ASP A 648 1.77 23.83 -4.77
N SER A 649 1.96 23.98 -6.08
CA SER A 649 0.96 24.56 -6.99
C SER A 649 0.46 25.94 -6.55
N LEU A 650 1.37 26.80 -6.08
CA LEU A 650 1.04 28.18 -5.69
C LEU A 650 0.50 28.97 -6.89
N ARG A 651 -0.48 29.85 -6.64
CA ARG A 651 -1.14 30.62 -7.70
C ARG A 651 -0.42 31.94 -7.96
N ALA A 652 -0.45 32.37 -9.23
CA ALA A 652 -0.14 33.75 -9.59
C ALA A 652 -1.18 34.67 -8.90
N GLN A 653 -0.74 35.79 -8.34
CA GLN A 653 -1.70 36.79 -7.87
C GLN A 653 -2.26 37.52 -9.09
N ASP A 654 -3.54 37.33 -9.38
CA ASP A 654 -4.22 37.97 -10.50
C ASP A 654 -4.17 39.50 -10.33
N GLY A 655 -3.37 40.18 -11.16
CA GLY A 655 -3.68 41.55 -11.59
C GLY A 655 -2.75 42.70 -11.24
N GLN A 656 -1.68 42.60 -10.43
CA GLN A 656 -0.87 43.80 -10.11
C GLN A 656 0.64 43.66 -9.94
N ILE A 657 1.24 42.48 -9.88
CA ILE A 657 2.70 42.37 -9.68
C ILE A 657 3.40 42.20 -11.03
N GLN A 658 3.37 43.25 -11.86
CA GLN A 658 4.43 43.50 -12.85
C GLN A 658 5.46 44.52 -12.32
N GLU A 659 5.25 45.11 -11.14
CA GLU A 659 6.24 45.96 -10.49
C GLU A 659 7.36 45.10 -9.88
N GLY A 660 8.61 45.49 -10.15
CA GLY A 660 9.81 44.65 -10.02
C GLY A 660 10.14 44.07 -8.63
N PRO A 661 11.08 43.11 -8.58
CA PRO A 661 11.45 42.30 -7.41
C PRO A 661 11.78 43.10 -6.12
N THR A 662 12.11 44.38 -6.24
CA THR A 662 12.54 45.25 -5.13
C THR A 662 11.49 45.55 -4.06
N GLN A 663 10.18 45.48 -4.33
CA GLN A 663 9.17 45.70 -3.28
C GLN A 663 9.00 44.50 -2.35
N LEU A 664 9.20 43.26 -2.85
CA LEU A 664 9.13 42.05 -2.05
C LEU A 664 10.18 42.05 -0.94
N ASP A 665 11.42 42.44 -1.25
CA ASP A 665 12.56 42.37 -0.33
C ASP A 665 12.31 43.09 1.01
N SER A 666 11.70 44.29 0.97
CA SER A 666 11.46 45.09 2.19
C SER A 666 10.39 44.49 3.12
N ALA A 667 9.33 43.90 2.57
CA ALA A 667 8.27 43.25 3.35
C ALA A 667 8.76 41.89 3.88
N TYR A 668 9.63 41.21 3.13
CA TYR A 668 10.26 39.95 3.53
C TYR A 668 11.19 40.09 4.72
N GLU A 669 12.09 41.07 4.69
CA GLU A 669 13.12 41.24 5.73
C GLU A 669 12.52 41.46 7.12
N LEU A 670 11.33 42.07 7.21
CA LEU A 670 10.71 42.34 8.50
C LEU A 670 10.03 41.11 9.11
N ILE A 671 9.51 40.21 8.28
CA ILE A 671 8.56 39.17 8.71
C ILE A 671 9.26 37.84 9.00
N VAL A 672 10.28 37.49 8.21
CA VAL A 672 10.82 36.12 8.17
C VAL A 672 12.23 36.00 8.75
N ASN A 673 12.89 37.12 9.05
CA ASN A 673 14.29 37.12 9.44
C ASN A 673 14.56 36.25 10.69
N LYS A 674 15.41 35.23 10.49
CA LYS A 674 15.84 34.19 11.45
C LYS A 674 14.83 33.09 11.80
N LYS A 675 13.55 33.18 11.40
CA LYS A 675 12.55 32.17 11.79
C LYS A 675 12.72 30.82 11.08
N LEU A 676 13.20 30.82 9.84
CA LEU A 676 13.30 29.61 9.00
C LEU A 676 14.54 28.75 9.24
N HIS A 677 15.39 29.09 10.22
CA HIS A 677 16.60 28.32 10.52
C HIS A 677 16.29 26.89 11.03
N GLY A 678 15.07 26.66 11.53
CA GLY A 678 14.61 25.34 11.97
C GLY A 678 14.17 24.41 10.83
N VAL A 679 13.94 24.94 9.63
CA VAL A 679 13.52 24.15 8.46
C VAL A 679 14.71 23.37 7.93
N LYS A 680 14.61 22.04 7.91
CA LYS A 680 15.63 21.12 7.42
C LYS A 680 15.29 20.54 6.05
N GLU A 681 14.00 20.45 5.73
CA GLU A 681 13.51 19.91 4.46
C GLU A 681 12.59 20.94 3.79
N LEU A 682 12.90 21.30 2.55
CA LEU A 682 12.07 22.18 1.73
C LEU A 682 11.65 21.43 0.46
N THR A 683 10.34 21.35 0.21
CA THR A 683 9.79 20.83 -1.04
C THR A 683 9.04 21.95 -1.75
N ALA A 684 9.36 22.21 -3.02
CA ALA A 684 8.72 23.25 -3.81
C ALA A 684 8.28 22.70 -5.17
N LYS A 685 7.00 22.85 -5.49
CA LYS A 685 6.38 22.27 -6.68
C LYS A 685 5.55 23.31 -7.44
N GLY A 686 5.88 23.52 -8.71
CA GLY A 686 5.34 24.57 -9.58
C GLY A 686 6.20 25.85 -9.58
N ASP A 687 6.13 26.62 -10.66
CA ASP A 687 7.03 27.76 -10.92
C ASP A 687 6.94 28.85 -9.84
N PHE A 688 5.73 29.17 -9.38
CA PHE A 688 5.51 30.14 -8.30
C PHE A 688 6.04 29.62 -6.95
N ALA A 689 5.90 28.33 -6.66
CA ALA A 689 6.47 27.72 -5.46
C ALA A 689 8.00 27.76 -5.49
N LEU A 690 8.62 27.52 -6.66
CA LEU A 690 10.06 27.61 -6.83
C LEU A 690 10.58 29.05 -6.64
N ARG A 691 9.90 30.05 -7.19
CA ARG A 691 10.25 31.47 -6.97
C ARG A 691 10.17 31.86 -5.50
N LEU A 692 9.09 31.47 -4.81
CA LEU A 692 8.94 31.70 -3.37
C LEU A 692 10.04 30.98 -2.58
N ALA A 693 10.29 29.71 -2.89
CA ALA A 693 11.34 28.93 -2.24
C ALA A 693 12.74 29.52 -2.46
N ALA A 694 13.02 30.14 -3.62
CA ALA A 694 14.25 30.90 -3.86
C ALA A 694 14.44 32.00 -2.82
N THR A 695 13.40 32.81 -2.60
CA THR A 695 13.43 33.90 -1.62
C THR A 695 13.54 33.37 -0.18
N LEU A 696 12.77 32.34 0.18
CA LEU A 696 12.79 31.76 1.53
C LEU A 696 14.14 31.12 1.89
N ARG A 697 14.82 30.53 0.89
CA ARG A 697 16.05 29.78 1.09
C ARG A 697 17.22 30.63 1.58
N HIS A 698 17.26 31.93 1.28
CA HIS A 698 18.26 32.84 1.86
C HIS A 698 18.29 32.82 3.40
N HIS A 699 17.16 32.47 4.02
CA HIS A 699 17.03 32.38 5.47
C HIS A 699 17.15 30.95 6.02
N MET A 700 17.54 29.99 5.17
CA MET A 700 17.77 28.57 5.47
C MET A 700 19.24 28.20 5.14
N PRO A 701 20.21 28.57 6.00
CA PRO A 701 21.64 28.47 5.67
C PRO A 701 22.15 27.04 5.45
N SER A 702 21.42 26.04 5.95
CA SER A 702 21.72 24.62 5.72
C SER A 702 20.41 23.86 5.54
N LEU A 703 20.22 23.24 4.37
CA LEU A 703 19.11 22.31 4.12
C LEU A 703 19.63 20.89 4.11
N GLY A 704 18.97 20.01 4.86
CA GLY A 704 19.18 18.58 4.75
C GLY A 704 18.70 18.09 3.39
N THR A 705 17.44 18.38 3.08
CA THR A 705 16.83 17.95 1.82
C THR A 705 16.13 19.11 1.12
N LEU A 706 16.40 19.29 -0.17
CA LEU A 706 15.69 20.22 -1.04
C LEU A 706 15.06 19.41 -2.18
N THR A 707 13.74 19.38 -2.26
CA THR A 707 13.01 18.73 -3.37
C THR A 707 12.33 19.79 -4.22
N MET A 708 12.54 19.75 -5.53
CA MET A 708 12.05 20.77 -6.45
C MET A 708 11.36 20.09 -7.63
N SER A 709 10.17 20.59 -8.00
CA SER A 709 9.39 20.11 -9.13
C SER A 709 8.93 21.28 -10.00
N GLY A 710 9.43 21.40 -11.23
CA GLY A 710 9.10 22.50 -12.14
C GLY A 710 10.05 22.61 -13.34
N GLY A 711 10.02 23.74 -14.05
CA GLY A 711 10.95 23.99 -15.16
C GLY A 711 12.40 24.15 -14.70
N GLU A 712 13.35 23.70 -15.53
CA GLU A 712 14.79 23.83 -15.22
C GLU A 712 15.19 25.30 -14.95
N THR A 713 14.61 26.26 -15.66
CA THR A 713 14.89 27.70 -15.49
C THR A 713 14.58 28.17 -14.08
N GLU A 714 13.39 27.85 -13.57
CA GLU A 714 12.95 28.19 -12.22
C GLU A 714 13.74 27.44 -11.16
N MET A 715 14.07 26.17 -11.41
CA MET A 715 14.92 25.40 -10.52
C MET A 715 16.31 26.02 -10.39
N ARG A 716 16.92 26.35 -11.53
CA ARG A 716 18.22 27.03 -11.59
C ARG A 716 18.15 28.36 -10.85
N GLN A 717 17.12 29.17 -11.09
CA GLN A 717 16.94 30.45 -10.42
C GLN A 717 16.87 30.27 -8.90
N LEU A 718 16.13 29.27 -8.40
CA LEU A 718 16.10 28.94 -6.97
C LEU A 718 17.47 28.60 -6.41
N LEU A 719 18.24 27.77 -7.11
CA LEU A 719 19.57 27.36 -6.64
C LEU A 719 20.57 28.52 -6.64
N VAL A 720 20.54 29.38 -7.67
CA VAL A 720 21.44 30.54 -7.81
C VAL A 720 21.07 31.63 -6.81
N ASP A 721 19.78 31.99 -6.75
CA ASP A 721 19.33 33.08 -5.90
C ASP A 721 19.36 32.68 -4.45
N GLY A 722 18.88 31.49 -4.07
CA GLY A 722 18.68 31.10 -2.67
C GLY A 722 19.93 30.97 -1.78
N GLY A 723 21.09 31.39 -2.26
CA GLY A 723 22.32 31.55 -1.49
C GLY A 723 23.24 30.32 -1.51
N ARG A 724 24.49 30.52 -1.08
CA ARG A 724 25.56 29.50 -1.10
C ARG A 724 25.47 28.47 0.05
N GLY A 725 24.36 28.43 0.78
CA GLY A 725 24.12 27.45 1.85
C GLY A 725 24.17 26.01 1.31
N ALA A 726 24.85 25.12 2.01
CA ALA A 726 25.02 23.73 1.59
C ALA A 726 23.69 22.96 1.61
N ILE A 727 23.51 22.08 0.63
CA ILE A 727 22.41 21.12 0.54
C ILE A 727 23.00 19.72 0.67
N ALA A 728 22.57 18.96 1.68
CA ALA A 728 23.02 17.57 1.78
C ALA A 728 22.42 16.69 0.68
N GLN A 729 21.13 16.84 0.39
CA GLN A 729 20.45 16.11 -0.68
C GLN A 729 19.54 17.03 -1.53
N LEU A 730 19.80 17.11 -2.82
CA LEU A 730 18.95 17.79 -3.80
C LEU A 730 18.17 16.74 -4.60
N SER A 731 16.84 16.86 -4.64
CA SER A 731 15.97 16.02 -5.47
C SER A 731 15.28 16.89 -6.52
N LEU A 732 15.55 16.63 -7.79
CA LEU A 732 14.95 17.33 -8.93
C LEU A 732 13.88 16.42 -9.57
N ARG A 733 12.65 16.93 -9.66
CA ARG A 733 11.42 16.24 -10.05
C ARG A 733 10.55 17.15 -10.95
N PHE A 734 9.34 16.77 -11.36
CA PHE A 734 8.45 17.62 -12.18
C PHE A 734 6.98 17.30 -11.97
N VAL A 735 6.09 18.18 -12.45
CA VAL A 735 4.64 18.04 -12.34
C VAL A 735 4.04 17.65 -13.67
N HIS A 736 3.61 16.40 -13.81
CA HIS A 736 2.68 16.00 -14.86
C HIS A 736 1.37 15.55 -14.23
N GLU A 737 0.23 15.84 -14.87
CA GLU A 737 -1.14 15.55 -14.41
C GLU A 737 -1.48 14.04 -14.34
N GLY A 738 -0.50 13.13 -14.29
CA GLY A 738 -0.69 11.67 -14.40
C GLY A 738 0.15 10.81 -13.43
N GLY A 739 0.74 11.39 -12.38
CA GLY A 739 1.20 10.62 -11.21
C GLY A 739 2.66 10.12 -11.17
N ARG A 740 3.56 10.54 -12.07
CA ARG A 740 5.03 10.36 -11.89
C ARG A 740 5.81 11.59 -12.36
N GLU A 741 6.83 11.96 -11.60
CA GLU A 741 7.49 13.27 -11.62
C GLU A 741 8.85 13.24 -12.38
N PHE A 742 9.06 13.98 -13.48
CA PHE A 742 10.30 13.98 -14.31
C PHE A 742 10.69 15.36 -14.94
N ILE A 743 11.92 15.86 -14.75
CA ILE A 743 12.38 17.20 -15.17
C ILE A 743 12.38 17.38 -16.70
N ARG A 744 11.81 18.49 -17.18
CA ARG A 744 11.94 18.97 -18.56
C ARG A 744 13.14 19.91 -18.66
N ALA A 745 14.06 19.61 -19.57
CA ALA A 745 15.19 20.49 -19.88
C ALA A 745 14.71 21.83 -20.42
N ALA A 746 15.47 22.90 -20.17
CA ALA A 746 15.21 24.22 -20.75
C ALA A 746 15.30 24.20 -22.29
N ASP A 747 16.15 23.32 -22.81
CA ASP A 747 16.25 22.98 -24.22
C ASP A 747 16.22 21.44 -24.36
N GLU A 748 15.14 20.92 -24.94
CA GLU A 748 14.94 19.49 -25.14
C GLU A 748 16.03 18.86 -26.02
N SER A 749 16.76 19.66 -26.81
CA SER A 749 17.84 19.19 -27.66
C SER A 749 19.20 19.07 -26.94
N GLU A 750 19.39 19.75 -25.80
CA GLU A 750 20.71 19.88 -25.15
C GLU A 750 20.83 19.14 -23.81
N GLY A 751 19.76 18.55 -23.29
CA GLY A 751 19.75 17.96 -21.95
C GLY A 751 19.64 19.03 -20.86
N ILE A 752 19.75 18.61 -19.59
CA ILE A 752 19.81 19.54 -18.45
C ILE A 752 21.08 20.40 -18.54
N THR A 753 20.95 21.71 -18.29
CA THR A 753 22.01 22.73 -18.38
C THR A 753 22.45 23.30 -17.02
N LEU A 754 22.12 22.65 -15.91
CA LEU A 754 22.49 23.09 -14.56
C LEU A 754 24.01 23.25 -14.36
N GLY A 755 24.81 22.44 -15.06
CA GLY A 755 26.27 22.50 -15.03
C GLY A 755 26.88 23.82 -15.46
N ASP A 756 26.26 24.49 -16.43
CA ASP A 756 26.74 25.77 -16.96
C ASP A 756 26.79 26.87 -15.87
N TRP A 757 26.15 26.62 -14.73
CA TRP A 757 26.03 27.52 -13.59
C TRP A 757 26.78 27.04 -12.34
N SER A 758 27.63 26.01 -12.46
CA SER A 758 28.37 25.37 -11.35
C SER A 758 28.93 26.34 -10.31
N ASP A 759 29.50 27.46 -10.76
CA ASP A 759 30.22 28.43 -9.90
C ASP A 759 29.28 29.29 -9.04
N GLN A 760 28.02 29.36 -9.45
CA GLN A 760 26.93 30.08 -8.78
C GLN A 760 26.07 29.14 -7.93
N LEU A 761 26.15 27.83 -8.18
CA LEU A 761 25.37 26.84 -7.46
C LEU A 761 25.91 26.61 -6.03
N PRO A 762 25.03 26.25 -5.10
CA PRO A 762 25.40 25.87 -3.73
C PRO A 762 26.19 24.55 -3.72
N HIS A 763 26.83 24.26 -2.58
CA HIS A 763 27.43 22.95 -2.36
C HIS A 763 26.32 21.88 -2.24
N ILE A 764 26.33 20.85 -3.09
CA ILE A 764 25.32 19.78 -3.18
C ILE A 764 26.02 18.43 -3.01
N ASN A 765 25.80 17.71 -1.91
CA ASN A 765 26.52 16.45 -1.68
C ASN A 765 25.93 15.28 -2.50
N SER A 766 24.61 15.13 -2.51
CA SER A 766 23.90 14.06 -3.21
C SER A 766 22.80 14.66 -4.09
N LEU A 767 22.75 14.25 -5.36
CA LEU A 767 21.74 14.69 -6.32
C LEU A 767 20.91 13.51 -6.81
N LEU A 768 19.60 13.58 -6.61
CA LEU A 768 18.62 12.67 -7.16
C LEU A 768 17.86 13.39 -8.29
N MET A 769 17.99 12.90 -9.51
CA MET A 769 17.42 13.51 -10.71
C MET A 769 16.43 12.56 -11.37
N TYR A 770 15.16 12.92 -11.41
CA TYR A 770 14.17 12.21 -12.22
C TYR A 770 14.10 12.89 -13.58
N LEU A 771 14.56 12.23 -14.64
CA LEU A 771 14.75 12.88 -15.94
C LEU A 771 13.60 12.55 -16.90
N ASP A 772 12.96 13.56 -17.48
CA ASP A 772 11.99 13.36 -18.56
C ASP A 772 12.76 13.38 -19.86
N VAL A 773 12.78 12.24 -20.52
CA VAL A 773 13.55 12.12 -21.75
C VAL A 773 12.59 12.41 -22.90
N PRO A 774 12.83 13.46 -23.71
CA PRO A 774 11.98 13.78 -24.84
C PRO A 774 11.84 12.58 -25.77
N PRO A 775 10.73 12.48 -26.52
CA PRO A 775 10.55 11.39 -27.44
C PRO A 775 11.68 11.37 -28.50
N ALA A 776 11.99 10.17 -28.97
CA ALA A 776 13.14 9.88 -29.82
C ALA A 776 13.04 10.49 -31.24
N ASP A 777 12.05 11.30 -31.55
CA ASP A 777 11.95 12.14 -32.74
C ASP A 777 12.55 13.54 -32.52
N VAL A 778 12.64 14.00 -31.27
CA VAL A 778 13.24 15.29 -30.90
C VAL A 778 14.76 15.17 -30.72
N VAL A 779 15.21 14.17 -29.95
CA VAL A 779 16.63 13.97 -29.60
C VAL A 779 16.90 12.47 -29.38
N ASP A 780 18.14 11.99 -29.61
CA ASP A 780 18.54 10.65 -29.19
C ASP A 780 18.43 10.55 -27.65
N PRO A 781 17.56 9.70 -27.09
CA PRO A 781 17.33 9.66 -25.64
C PRO A 781 18.61 9.32 -24.87
N GLY A 782 19.44 8.42 -25.39
CA GLY A 782 20.75 8.09 -24.80
C GLY A 782 21.68 9.30 -24.73
N ALA A 783 21.77 10.08 -25.81
CA ALA A 783 22.51 11.33 -25.88
C ALA A 783 21.98 12.36 -24.87
N PHE A 784 20.66 12.57 -24.83
CA PHE A 784 20.02 13.53 -23.94
C PHE A 784 20.31 13.21 -22.46
N ILE A 785 20.15 11.94 -22.07
CA ILE A 785 20.44 11.49 -20.70
C ILE A 785 21.92 11.69 -20.38
N LEU A 786 22.80 11.33 -21.31
CA LEU A 786 24.23 11.46 -21.10
C LEU A 786 24.65 12.93 -20.98
N SER A 787 24.17 13.81 -21.86
CA SER A 787 24.39 15.27 -21.77
C SER A 787 23.93 15.84 -20.43
N SER A 788 22.75 15.42 -19.97
CA SER A 788 22.20 15.83 -18.66
C SER A 788 23.11 15.41 -17.50
N ILE A 789 23.63 14.17 -17.54
CA ILE A 789 24.61 13.69 -16.55
C ILE A 789 25.88 14.55 -16.60
N TRP A 790 26.44 14.80 -17.79
CA TRP A 790 27.69 15.56 -17.92
C TRP A 790 27.58 17.00 -17.44
N SER A 791 26.46 17.65 -17.76
CA SER A 791 26.18 18.99 -17.26
C SER A 791 26.14 19.00 -15.74
N VAL A 792 25.32 18.13 -15.13
CA VAL A 792 25.24 18.04 -13.66
C VAL A 792 26.58 17.76 -13.00
N LEU A 793 27.40 16.89 -13.60
CA LEU A 793 28.72 16.57 -13.05
C LEU A 793 29.68 17.78 -13.04
N GLU A 794 29.37 18.89 -13.72
CA GLU A 794 30.10 20.18 -13.58
C GLU A 794 30.00 20.80 -12.20
N ILE A 795 29.06 20.35 -11.39
CA ILE A 795 28.93 20.76 -10.01
C ILE A 795 29.92 19.92 -9.17
N GLU A 796 31.11 20.47 -8.92
CA GLU A 796 32.22 19.78 -8.24
C GLU A 796 31.88 19.24 -6.84
N SER A 797 30.83 19.76 -6.22
CA SER A 797 30.38 19.34 -4.90
C SER A 797 29.63 18.00 -4.88
N ILE A 798 29.16 17.50 -6.03
CA ILE A 798 28.37 16.27 -6.11
C ILE A 798 29.25 15.05 -5.84
N SER A 799 28.97 14.37 -4.74
CA SER A 799 29.60 13.11 -4.35
C SER A 799 28.79 11.87 -4.73
N GLU A 800 27.48 12.03 -4.96
CA GLU A 800 26.58 10.95 -5.35
C GLU A 800 25.54 11.50 -6.34
N LEU A 801 25.35 10.81 -7.46
CA LEU A 801 24.35 11.14 -8.48
C LEU A 801 23.46 9.94 -8.76
N THR A 802 22.17 10.08 -8.47
CA THR A 802 21.16 9.09 -8.87
C THR A 802 20.28 9.66 -9.97
N VAL A 803 20.22 8.98 -11.11
CA VAL A 803 19.34 9.32 -12.23
C VAL A 803 18.24 8.28 -12.34
N VAL A 804 16.98 8.70 -12.20
CA VAL A 804 15.80 7.85 -12.32
C VAL A 804 15.15 8.11 -13.68
N LEU A 805 14.95 7.04 -14.46
CA LEU A 805 14.38 7.11 -15.80
C LEU A 805 12.96 6.54 -15.82
N ARG A 806 12.06 7.18 -16.59
CA ARG A 806 10.65 6.77 -16.69
C ARG A 806 10.46 5.39 -17.32
N GLN A 807 11.21 5.13 -18.39
CA GLN A 807 11.08 3.92 -19.21
C GLN A 807 12.36 3.11 -19.16
N ARG A 808 12.21 1.78 -19.18
CA ARG A 808 13.35 0.87 -19.23
C ARG A 808 14.12 0.96 -20.55
N SER A 809 13.44 1.28 -21.66
CA SER A 809 14.05 1.54 -22.97
C SER A 809 15.12 2.64 -22.91
N HIS A 810 14.85 3.74 -22.19
CA HIS A 810 15.79 4.85 -22.04
C HIS A 810 17.12 4.42 -21.38
N LEU A 811 17.05 3.44 -20.48
CA LEU A 811 18.25 2.89 -19.85
C LEU A 811 19.08 2.06 -20.84
N ASP A 812 18.43 1.32 -21.73
CA ASP A 812 19.12 0.57 -22.79
C ASP A 812 19.71 1.51 -23.85
N GLU A 813 19.04 2.63 -24.13
CA GLU A 813 19.55 3.69 -24.99
C GLU A 813 20.74 4.45 -24.36
N LEU A 814 20.70 4.72 -23.06
CA LEU A 814 21.86 5.23 -22.31
C LEU A 814 23.03 4.25 -22.38
N LYS A 815 22.80 2.94 -22.17
CA LYS A 815 23.86 1.92 -22.33
C LYS A 815 24.42 1.91 -23.75
N ALA A 816 23.57 2.09 -24.76
CA ALA A 816 24.01 2.19 -26.15
C ALA A 816 24.88 3.44 -26.36
N ALA A 817 24.46 4.60 -25.86
CA ALA A 817 25.25 5.83 -25.92
C ALA A 817 26.59 5.72 -25.20
N LEU A 818 26.62 5.13 -23.99
CA LEU A 818 27.85 4.84 -23.25
C LEU A 818 28.76 3.89 -24.03
N LYS A 819 28.20 2.83 -24.65
CA LYS A 819 28.96 1.88 -25.47
C LYS A 819 29.53 2.54 -26.73
N ARG A 820 28.75 3.40 -27.41
CA ARG A 820 29.21 4.17 -28.58
C ARG A 820 30.33 5.14 -28.19
N ARG A 821 30.24 5.75 -27.00
CA ARG A 821 31.26 6.68 -26.49
C ARG A 821 32.55 5.99 -26.04
N PHE A 822 32.46 4.90 -25.27
CA PHE A 822 33.61 4.30 -24.58
C PHE A 822 34.13 3.00 -25.21
N GLY A 823 33.40 2.42 -26.15
CA GLY A 823 33.70 1.13 -26.77
C GLY A 823 33.18 -0.08 -25.97
N PRO A 824 33.14 -1.28 -26.59
CA PRO A 824 32.55 -2.49 -26.00
C PRO A 824 33.34 -3.09 -24.82
N ASP A 825 34.66 -2.93 -24.80
CA ASP A 825 35.55 -3.61 -23.84
C ASP A 825 35.63 -2.93 -22.47
N ARG A 826 34.99 -1.76 -22.32
CA ARG A 826 34.97 -0.97 -21.09
C ARG A 826 33.62 -1.06 -20.38
N GLN A 827 33.00 -2.23 -20.43
CA GLN A 827 31.72 -2.48 -19.78
C GLN A 827 31.91 -2.44 -18.26
N GLU A 828 31.76 -1.26 -17.68
CA GLU A 828 31.89 -1.06 -16.24
C GLU A 828 30.80 -1.87 -15.51
N ARG A 829 31.23 -2.94 -14.83
CA ARG A 829 30.39 -3.70 -13.91
C ARG A 829 30.05 -2.79 -12.73
N GLY A 830 28.83 -2.28 -12.64
CA GLY A 830 28.33 -1.69 -11.40
C GLY A 830 27.19 -0.67 -11.47
N LEU A 831 26.89 -0.06 -12.62
CA LEU A 831 26.17 1.22 -12.63
C LEU A 831 24.62 1.17 -12.62
N VAL A 832 23.99 0.03 -12.95
CA VAL A 832 22.59 0.05 -13.41
C VAL A 832 21.69 -0.89 -12.62
N THR A 833 20.70 -0.34 -11.90
CA THR A 833 19.58 -1.10 -11.34
C THR A 833 18.46 -1.26 -12.38
N THR A 834 17.35 -1.91 -12.03
CA THR A 834 16.23 -2.14 -12.97
C THR A 834 15.55 -0.87 -13.49
N SER A 835 15.70 0.28 -12.82
CA SER A 835 15.03 1.54 -13.19
C SER A 835 15.80 2.82 -12.84
N SER A 836 16.99 2.72 -12.23
CA SER A 836 17.83 3.88 -11.91
C SER A 836 19.31 3.62 -12.19
N LEU A 837 20.01 4.69 -12.52
CA LEU A 837 21.46 4.76 -12.60
C LEU A 837 21.96 5.41 -11.30
N ILE A 838 22.79 4.72 -10.54
CA ILE A 838 23.40 5.28 -9.33
C ILE A 838 24.90 5.40 -9.60
N LEU A 839 25.42 6.62 -9.58
CA LEU A 839 26.83 6.94 -9.73
C LEU A 839 27.40 7.37 -8.39
N SER A 840 28.23 6.52 -7.78
CA SER A 840 29.02 6.91 -6.61
C SER A 840 30.15 7.86 -7.00
N PHE A 841 30.76 8.53 -6.02
CA PHE A 841 31.94 9.37 -6.24
C PHE A 841 33.06 8.67 -7.04
N GLU A 842 33.30 7.39 -6.77
CA GLU A 842 34.32 6.62 -7.49
C GLU A 842 33.88 6.29 -8.92
N ASP A 843 32.59 6.09 -9.17
CA ASP A 843 32.06 5.88 -10.53
C ASP A 843 32.06 7.18 -11.34
N ILE A 844 31.76 8.31 -10.71
CA ILE A 844 31.90 9.65 -11.31
C ILE A 844 33.35 9.87 -11.73
N LYS A 845 34.33 9.59 -10.86
CA LYS A 845 35.75 9.66 -11.21
C LYS A 845 36.14 8.74 -12.35
N LYS A 846 35.66 7.50 -12.38
CA LYS A 846 35.93 6.56 -13.48
C LYS A 846 35.33 7.04 -14.79
N LEU A 847 34.08 7.50 -14.78
CA LEU A 847 33.39 8.05 -15.94
C LEU A 847 34.16 9.25 -16.51
N ASN A 848 34.62 10.15 -15.63
CA ASN A 848 35.44 11.31 -15.99
C ASN A 848 36.78 10.89 -16.61
N LYS A 849 37.47 9.90 -16.05
CA LYS A 849 38.70 9.35 -16.64
C LYS A 849 38.45 8.64 -17.97
N ALA A 850 37.32 7.95 -18.10
CA ALA A 850 36.96 7.24 -19.33
C ALA A 850 36.68 8.20 -20.49
N ALA A 851 36.18 9.41 -20.23
CA ALA A 851 35.90 10.44 -21.23
C ALA A 851 37.11 10.89 -22.06
N PHE A 852 38.34 10.57 -21.61
CA PHE A 852 39.60 11.04 -22.22
C PHE A 852 40.56 9.95 -22.64
N ALA A 853 40.13 8.70 -22.61
CA ALA A 853 41.07 7.60 -22.67
C ALA A 853 41.76 7.43 -24.04
N TYR A 854 41.25 8.05 -25.11
CA TYR A 854 41.88 8.01 -26.43
C TYR A 854 42.81 9.20 -26.70
N SER A 855 42.55 10.38 -26.12
CA SER A 855 43.50 11.51 -26.16
C SER A 855 44.87 11.10 -25.59
N LEU A 856 44.89 10.36 -24.48
CA LEU A 856 46.15 9.89 -23.88
C LEU A 856 46.94 8.92 -24.79
N ARG A 857 46.24 8.02 -25.50
CA ARG A 857 46.89 7.04 -26.39
C ARG A 857 47.35 7.65 -27.70
N ALA A 858 46.56 8.57 -28.26
CA ALA A 858 46.91 9.27 -29.50
C ALA A 858 48.14 10.15 -29.29
N ASP A 859 48.21 10.89 -28.18
CA ASP A 859 49.37 11.71 -27.87
C ASP A 859 50.61 10.86 -27.58
N ILE A 860 50.50 9.77 -26.80
CA ILE A 860 51.63 8.85 -26.58
C ILE A 860 52.09 8.19 -27.88
N GLY A 861 51.16 7.78 -28.76
CA GLY A 861 51.51 7.18 -30.05
C GLY A 861 52.15 8.16 -31.04
N PHE A 862 51.66 9.40 -31.08
CA PHE A 862 52.28 10.50 -31.83
C PHE A 862 53.68 10.82 -31.29
N LEU A 863 53.85 10.78 -29.96
CA LEU A 863 55.14 10.92 -29.30
C LEU A 863 56.10 9.77 -29.59
N GLU A 864 55.64 8.52 -29.57
CA GLU A 864 56.45 7.38 -29.96
C GLU A 864 56.88 7.45 -31.43
N ALA A 865 56.01 7.97 -32.31
CA ALA A 865 56.34 8.21 -33.71
C ALA A 865 57.39 9.32 -33.87
N LEU A 866 57.24 10.44 -33.16
CA LEU A 866 58.19 11.57 -33.16
C LEU A 866 59.55 11.21 -32.57
N ILE A 867 59.57 10.43 -31.48
CA ILE A 867 60.81 9.93 -30.85
C ILE A 867 61.55 8.98 -31.82
N LYS A 868 60.82 8.23 -32.67
CA LYS A 868 61.41 7.34 -33.68
C LYS A 868 61.96 8.07 -34.91
N THR A 869 61.52 9.30 -35.22
CA THR A 869 61.91 10.01 -36.45
C THR A 869 63.19 10.85 -36.40
N GLY A 870 63.84 10.97 -35.24
CA GLY A 870 65.26 11.36 -35.15
C GLY A 870 65.63 12.85 -35.17
N ASP A 871 66.12 13.33 -34.02
CA ASP A 871 67.31 14.18 -33.82
C ASP A 871 67.54 14.28 -32.29
N PRO A 872 68.64 13.73 -31.73
CA PRO A 872 68.86 13.67 -30.29
C PRO A 872 68.91 15.04 -29.59
N HIS A 873 69.21 16.14 -30.31
CA HIS A 873 69.23 17.48 -29.71
C HIS A 873 67.86 18.16 -29.68
N GLN A 874 66.97 17.90 -30.65
CA GLN A 874 65.55 18.31 -30.54
C GLN A 874 64.81 17.49 -29.49
N SER A 875 65.20 16.23 -29.31
CA SER A 875 64.58 15.31 -28.35
C SER A 875 64.66 15.83 -26.92
N LEU A 876 65.76 16.43 -26.47
CA LEU A 876 65.91 16.89 -25.07
C LEU A 876 65.04 18.12 -24.73
N THR A 877 64.92 19.06 -25.67
CA THR A 877 64.08 20.26 -25.55
C THR A 877 62.60 19.91 -25.67
N MET A 878 62.27 18.91 -26.52
CA MET A 878 60.93 18.33 -26.56
C MET A 878 60.62 17.55 -25.28
N ILE A 879 61.55 16.79 -24.70
CA ILE A 879 61.34 16.01 -23.47
C ILE A 879 61.04 16.92 -22.25
N THR A 880 61.64 18.09 -22.16
CA THR A 880 61.35 19.05 -21.07
C THR A 880 60.02 19.77 -21.27
N SER A 881 59.69 20.17 -22.50
CA SER A 881 58.34 20.64 -22.88
C SER A 881 57.28 19.54 -22.67
N LEU A 882 57.66 18.29 -22.91
CA LEU A 882 56.83 17.11 -22.76
C LEU A 882 56.57 16.78 -21.30
N ALA A 883 57.56 16.85 -20.41
CA ALA A 883 57.34 16.64 -18.98
C ALA A 883 56.36 17.69 -18.44
N ALA A 884 56.44 18.94 -18.91
CA ALA A 884 55.47 19.98 -18.58
C ALA A 884 54.09 19.70 -19.21
N THR A 885 54.04 19.22 -20.45
CA THR A 885 52.79 18.89 -21.16
C THR A 885 52.11 17.66 -20.56
N VAL A 886 52.85 16.60 -20.22
CA VAL A 886 52.37 15.39 -19.54
C VAL A 886 51.95 15.71 -18.12
N LYS A 887 52.67 16.59 -17.39
CA LYS A 887 52.22 17.04 -16.06
C LYS A 887 50.94 17.89 -16.16
N ARG A 888 50.82 18.74 -17.18
CA ARG A 888 49.62 19.53 -17.47
C ARG A 888 48.44 18.66 -17.91
N LEU A 889 48.67 17.65 -18.74
CA LEU A 889 47.68 16.66 -19.15
C LEU A 889 47.28 15.77 -17.98
N SER A 890 48.24 15.32 -17.17
CA SER A 890 47.98 14.55 -15.95
C SER A 890 47.15 15.35 -14.94
N SER A 891 47.38 16.67 -14.79
CA SER A 891 46.50 17.53 -13.99
C SER A 891 45.13 17.72 -14.64
N ILE A 892 45.04 17.83 -15.97
CA ILE A 892 43.76 17.86 -16.71
C ILE A 892 42.97 16.55 -16.49
N PHE A 893 43.64 15.43 -16.23
CA PHE A 893 42.99 14.13 -15.98
C PHE A 893 42.74 13.83 -14.50
N GLU A 894 43.40 14.53 -13.58
CA GLU A 894 43.15 14.45 -12.13
C GLU A 894 42.01 15.38 -11.67
N TYR A 895 41.81 16.49 -12.36
CA TYR A 895 40.74 17.47 -12.07
C TYR A 895 39.68 17.47 -13.17
N TYR A 896 38.42 17.66 -12.78
CA TYR A 896 37.29 17.64 -13.71
C TYR A 896 37.43 18.77 -14.76
N LEU A 897 37.10 18.50 -16.04
CA LEU A 897 37.16 19.44 -17.17
C LEU A 897 36.72 20.90 -16.89
N PRO A 898 35.65 21.15 -16.12
CA PRO A 898 35.16 22.48 -15.74
C PRO A 898 36.16 23.40 -15.06
N SER A 899 37.15 22.84 -14.37
CA SER A 899 38.19 23.63 -13.70
C SER A 899 39.21 24.23 -14.69
N HIS A 900 39.14 23.85 -15.96
CA HIS A 900 40.06 24.27 -17.00
C HIS A 900 39.39 25.25 -17.97
N ASP A 901 40.21 26.06 -18.64
CA ASP A 901 39.76 26.96 -19.70
C ASP A 901 38.96 26.19 -20.78
N ALA A 902 37.82 26.75 -21.18
CA ALA A 902 36.90 26.14 -22.12
C ALA A 902 37.56 25.73 -23.46
N ASN A 903 38.57 26.47 -23.92
CA ASN A 903 39.29 26.14 -25.15
C ASN A 903 40.19 24.92 -24.98
N ILE A 904 40.80 24.76 -23.79
CA ILE A 904 41.65 23.59 -23.49
C ILE A 904 40.78 22.33 -23.43
N ALA A 905 39.65 22.41 -22.71
CA ALA A 905 38.67 21.34 -22.62
C ALA A 905 38.15 20.93 -24.00
N ALA A 906 37.78 21.91 -24.84
CA ALA A 906 37.32 21.72 -26.20
C ALA A 906 38.36 21.03 -27.10
N VAL A 907 39.64 21.45 -27.05
CA VAL A 907 40.71 20.83 -27.83
C VAL A 907 40.97 19.39 -27.40
N ALA A 908 40.96 19.11 -26.10
CA ALA A 908 41.12 17.76 -25.57
C ALA A 908 39.98 16.84 -26.02
N LEU A 909 38.73 17.31 -25.96
CA LEU A 909 37.55 16.57 -26.44
C LEU A 909 37.58 16.34 -27.96
N ALA A 910 37.95 17.35 -28.75
CA ALA A 910 38.09 17.20 -30.20
C ALA A 910 39.19 16.20 -30.57
N SER A 911 40.32 16.23 -29.85
CA SER A 911 41.44 15.29 -30.05
C SER A 911 41.06 13.86 -29.64
N ASP A 912 40.34 13.69 -28.52
CA ASP A 912 39.80 12.39 -28.13
C ASP A 912 38.83 11.85 -29.19
N PHE A 913 37.93 12.69 -29.71
CA PHE A 913 37.02 12.29 -30.77
C PHE A 913 37.75 11.89 -32.05
N ALA A 914 38.76 12.66 -32.47
CA ALA A 914 39.64 12.29 -33.58
C ALA A 914 40.31 10.92 -33.34
N GLY A 915 40.84 10.70 -32.13
CA GLY A 915 41.43 9.43 -31.74
C GLY A 915 40.45 8.25 -31.77
N ARG A 916 39.22 8.45 -31.28
CA ARG A 916 38.14 7.46 -31.37
C ARG A 916 37.76 7.18 -32.81
N MET A 917 37.66 8.23 -33.63
CA MET A 917 37.42 8.11 -35.07
C MET A 917 38.50 7.29 -35.75
N CYS A 918 39.78 7.47 -35.40
CA CYS A 918 40.91 6.69 -35.92
C CYS A 918 41.00 5.26 -35.36
N ALA A 919 40.44 4.98 -34.19
CA ALA A 919 40.43 3.64 -33.58
C ALA A 919 39.16 2.82 -33.87
N ALA A 920 38.10 3.46 -34.35
CA ALA A 920 36.81 2.82 -34.63
C ALA A 920 36.93 1.67 -35.64
N THR A 921 36.19 0.58 -35.42
CA THR A 921 36.17 -0.53 -36.38
C THR A 921 35.46 -0.12 -37.68
N PRO A 922 35.74 -0.78 -38.81
CA PRO A 922 34.91 -0.64 -40.01
C PRO A 922 33.42 -0.82 -39.69
N MET A 923 32.58 -0.17 -40.48
CA MET A 923 31.13 -0.18 -40.35
C MET A 923 30.67 0.20 -38.95
N SER A 924 31.20 1.28 -38.35
CA SER A 924 30.79 1.76 -37.03
C SER A 924 30.41 3.24 -37.03
N VAL A 925 29.72 3.67 -35.97
CA VAL A 925 29.39 5.08 -35.73
C VAL A 925 30.09 5.50 -34.46
N VAL A 926 30.70 6.68 -34.51
CA VAL A 926 31.30 7.32 -33.35
C VAL A 926 30.55 8.61 -33.11
N ASP A 927 29.99 8.74 -31.91
CA ASP A 927 29.30 9.95 -31.51
C ASP A 927 30.30 11.06 -31.16
N PRO A 928 30.02 12.32 -31.53
CA PRO A 928 30.81 13.46 -31.10
C PRO A 928 30.82 13.54 -29.57
N PRO A 929 31.79 14.25 -28.97
CA PRO A 929 31.79 14.43 -27.54
C PRO A 929 30.53 15.22 -27.12
N TYR A 930 29.73 14.63 -26.24
CA TYR A 930 28.69 15.38 -25.55
C TYR A 930 29.37 16.40 -24.63
N ALA A 931 29.12 17.67 -24.91
CA ALA A 931 29.73 18.78 -24.20
C ALA A 931 28.65 19.74 -23.70
N PRO A 932 28.76 20.23 -22.45
CA PRO A 932 27.89 21.28 -21.94
C PRO A 932 27.91 22.52 -22.84
N ARG A 933 26.84 23.31 -22.78
CA ARG A 933 26.55 24.38 -23.73
C ARG A 933 27.70 25.38 -23.83
N ARG A 934 28.33 25.72 -22.69
CA ARG A 934 29.50 26.62 -22.65
C ARG A 934 30.70 26.12 -23.45
N LEU A 935 30.86 24.81 -23.62
CA LEU A 935 31.94 24.19 -24.38
C LEU A 935 31.58 24.00 -25.87
N LYS A 936 30.29 24.09 -26.25
CA LYS A 936 29.82 23.75 -27.60
C LYS A 936 30.51 24.59 -28.69
N ALA A 937 30.55 25.92 -28.53
CA ALA A 937 31.20 26.80 -29.52
C ALA A 937 32.73 26.61 -29.61
N PRO A 938 33.48 26.60 -28.49
CA PRO A 938 34.91 26.25 -28.51
C PRO A 938 35.18 24.85 -29.08
N LEU A 939 34.31 23.88 -28.79
CA LEU A 939 34.44 22.49 -29.27
C LEU A 939 34.17 22.38 -30.76
N MET A 940 33.13 23.03 -31.29
CA MET A 940 32.89 23.11 -32.73
C MET A 940 34.12 23.67 -33.46
N ALA A 941 34.65 24.80 -32.98
CA ALA A 941 35.85 25.40 -33.56
C ALA A 941 37.10 24.51 -33.42
N ALA A 942 37.19 23.69 -32.37
CA ALA A 942 38.26 22.70 -32.23
C ALA A 942 38.07 21.53 -33.22
N MET A 943 36.84 21.01 -33.35
CA MET A 943 36.55 19.89 -34.24
C MET A 943 36.72 20.25 -35.71
N GLU A 944 36.31 21.45 -36.13
CA GLU A 944 36.57 21.96 -37.48
C GLU A 944 38.07 22.02 -37.80
N ARG A 945 38.91 22.43 -36.83
CA ARG A 945 40.38 22.41 -36.99
C ARG A 945 40.95 20.99 -37.14
N HIS A 946 40.25 19.98 -36.62
CA HIS A 946 40.59 18.57 -36.79
C HIS A 946 39.91 17.93 -38.02
N GLY A 947 39.17 18.70 -38.82
CA GLY A 947 38.42 18.19 -39.98
C GLY A 947 37.22 17.31 -39.61
N LEU A 948 36.65 17.53 -38.42
CA LEU A 948 35.52 16.76 -37.87
C LEU A 948 34.28 17.63 -37.75
N ALA A 949 33.10 17.03 -37.92
CA ALA A 949 31.81 17.68 -37.69
C ALA A 949 31.27 17.33 -36.30
N MET A 950 30.53 18.25 -35.66
CA MET A 950 29.85 18.06 -34.37
C MET A 950 28.57 17.21 -34.49
N GLU A 951 28.66 16.13 -35.26
CA GLU A 951 27.56 15.20 -35.56
C GLU A 951 28.10 13.76 -35.53
N PRO A 952 27.25 12.73 -35.34
CA PRO A 952 27.67 11.34 -35.41
C PRO A 952 28.37 11.00 -36.73
N MET A 953 29.60 10.50 -36.63
CA MET A 953 30.45 10.20 -37.78
C MET A 953 30.43 8.69 -38.07
N MET A 954 30.21 8.33 -39.32
CA MET A 954 30.26 6.96 -39.85
C MET A 954 31.68 6.62 -40.28
N ARG A 955 32.18 5.47 -39.86
CA ARG A 955 33.38 4.85 -40.40
C ARG A 955 32.99 3.64 -41.22
N LEU A 956 33.04 3.77 -42.55
CA LEU A 956 32.65 2.70 -43.46
C LEU A 956 33.74 1.63 -43.60
N HIS A 957 35.01 2.03 -43.75
CA HIS A 957 36.14 1.12 -43.97
C HIS A 957 37.34 1.43 -43.05
N GLY A 958 38.29 0.48 -43.00
CA GLY A 958 39.39 0.46 -42.03
C GLY A 958 40.31 1.68 -42.08
N ASP A 959 40.63 2.20 -43.27
CA ASP A 959 41.60 3.32 -43.40
C ASP A 959 40.95 4.61 -43.92
N GLY A 960 39.63 4.65 -44.05
CA GLY A 960 38.89 5.78 -44.59
C GLY A 960 38.71 6.93 -43.62
N PRO A 961 38.60 8.19 -44.11
CA PRO A 961 38.11 9.28 -43.30
C PRO A 961 36.68 8.96 -42.84
N GLY A 962 36.37 9.29 -41.60
CA GLY A 962 34.99 9.28 -41.17
C GLY A 962 34.20 10.34 -41.90
N ILE A 963 32.93 10.05 -42.17
CA ILE A 963 32.02 10.99 -42.82
C ILE A 963 30.77 11.15 -41.96
N PRO A 964 30.16 12.34 -41.87
CA PRO A 964 28.84 12.48 -41.25
C PRO A 964 27.80 11.69 -42.06
N SER A 965 26.59 11.51 -41.51
CA SER A 965 25.49 10.93 -42.28
C SER A 965 25.27 11.77 -43.55
N PRO A 966 25.34 11.18 -44.76
CA PRO A 966 25.02 11.92 -45.98
C PRO A 966 23.51 12.02 -46.21
N SER A 967 22.69 11.45 -45.33
CA SER A 967 21.23 11.44 -45.41
C SER A 967 20.61 12.47 -44.47
N VAL A 968 19.62 13.23 -44.96
CA VAL A 968 18.77 14.06 -44.10
C VAL A 968 17.56 13.29 -43.55
N ILE A 969 17.38 12.04 -43.99
CA ILE A 969 16.29 11.16 -43.58
C ILE A 969 16.76 10.25 -42.43
N ALA A 970 17.88 9.54 -42.61
CA ALA A 970 18.37 8.53 -41.67
C ALA A 970 19.60 9.02 -40.90
N SER A 971 19.64 8.70 -39.61
CA SER A 971 20.82 8.94 -38.79
C SER A 971 22.00 8.05 -39.22
N ALA A 972 23.22 8.45 -38.89
CA ALA A 972 24.43 7.65 -39.11
C ALA A 972 24.28 6.23 -38.55
N ALA A 973 23.69 6.08 -37.36
CA ALA A 973 23.46 4.79 -36.71
C ALA A 973 22.48 3.91 -37.49
N GLN A 974 21.39 4.49 -38.01
CA GLN A 974 20.43 3.78 -38.85
C GLN A 974 21.05 3.35 -40.17
N LEU A 975 21.79 4.24 -40.84
CA LEU A 975 22.51 3.89 -42.07
C LEU A 975 23.48 2.75 -41.82
N VAL A 976 24.37 2.84 -40.83
CA VAL A 976 25.31 1.76 -40.52
C VAL A 976 24.59 0.46 -40.16
N ALA A 977 23.45 0.51 -39.47
CA ALA A 977 22.66 -0.68 -39.17
C ALA A 977 22.09 -1.33 -40.44
N VAL A 978 21.52 -0.53 -41.36
CA VAL A 978 21.07 -1.01 -42.68
C VAL A 978 22.23 -1.61 -43.45
N LEU A 979 23.37 -0.93 -43.48
CA LEU A 979 24.53 -1.35 -44.24
C LEU A 979 25.16 -2.64 -43.72
N ARG A 980 25.26 -2.82 -42.40
CA ARG A 980 25.69 -4.09 -41.83
C ARG A 980 24.76 -5.24 -42.21
N LYS A 981 23.46 -4.95 -42.33
CA LYS A 981 22.44 -5.96 -42.66
C LYS A 981 22.50 -6.42 -44.11
N THR A 982 23.09 -5.62 -45.01
CA THR A 982 23.31 -6.05 -46.40
C THR A 982 24.37 -7.14 -46.53
N GLY A 983 25.27 -7.26 -45.53
CA GLY A 983 26.38 -8.22 -45.55
C GLY A 983 27.49 -7.87 -46.55
N LYS A 984 27.50 -6.65 -47.10
CA LYS A 984 28.48 -6.19 -48.08
C LYS A 984 29.56 -5.31 -47.45
N ASP A 985 30.77 -5.40 -47.98
CA ASP A 985 31.91 -4.55 -47.60
C ASP A 985 31.84 -3.22 -48.36
N ILE A 986 31.08 -2.28 -47.79
CA ILE A 986 30.79 -0.99 -48.41
C ILE A 986 31.93 -0.01 -48.11
N THR A 987 32.58 0.47 -49.16
CA THR A 987 33.70 1.42 -49.02
C THR A 987 33.30 2.88 -49.09
N GLY A 988 32.20 3.16 -49.77
CA GLY A 988 31.71 4.52 -49.98
C GLY A 988 30.20 4.56 -50.16
N ILE A 989 29.63 5.70 -49.80
CA ILE A 989 28.23 6.05 -49.98
C ILE A 989 28.17 7.34 -50.79
N GLN A 990 27.39 7.35 -51.87
CA GLN A 990 27.21 8.53 -52.70
C GLN A 990 25.72 8.81 -52.89
N LEU A 991 25.28 10.03 -52.56
CA LEU A 991 23.92 10.47 -52.83
C LEU A 991 23.76 10.69 -54.34
N LEU A 992 22.95 9.85 -55.00
CA LEU A 992 22.65 9.97 -56.43
C LEU A 992 21.43 10.85 -56.68
N TYR A 993 20.43 10.77 -55.80
CA TYR A 993 19.16 11.48 -55.94
C TYR A 993 18.62 11.92 -54.58
N LYS A 994 18.02 13.10 -54.57
CA LYS A 994 17.34 13.72 -53.44
C LYS A 994 16.16 14.52 -53.96
N ALA A 995 14.94 14.18 -53.55
CA ALA A 995 13.73 14.70 -54.16
C ALA A 995 13.55 16.22 -53.97
N SER A 996 13.86 16.76 -52.79
CA SER A 996 13.80 18.21 -52.54
C SER A 996 14.75 19.03 -53.41
N VAL A 997 15.82 18.43 -53.94
CA VAL A 997 16.81 19.09 -54.81
C VAL A 997 16.51 18.83 -56.29
N HIS A 998 16.10 17.61 -56.63
CA HIS A 998 16.01 17.13 -58.01
C HIS A 998 14.58 17.06 -58.56
N GLY A 999 13.57 17.38 -57.75
CA GLY A 999 12.16 17.18 -58.06
C GLY A 999 11.65 15.84 -57.54
N PHE A 1000 10.33 15.71 -57.39
CA PHE A 1000 9.69 14.47 -56.91
C PHE A 1000 9.28 13.53 -58.06
N ALA A 1001 9.54 13.88 -59.33
CA ALA A 1001 9.10 13.08 -60.45
C ALA A 1001 9.92 11.80 -60.59
N TYR A 1002 9.23 10.69 -60.90
CA TYR A 1002 9.86 9.38 -61.13
C TYR A 1002 10.94 9.42 -62.23
N THR A 1003 10.73 10.24 -63.27
CA THR A 1003 11.68 10.42 -64.36
C THR A 1003 12.97 11.09 -63.92
N ASP A 1004 12.88 12.04 -62.99
CA ASP A 1004 14.05 12.75 -62.46
C ASP A 1004 14.93 11.77 -61.68
N MET A 1005 14.31 10.91 -60.86
CA MET A 1005 14.98 9.83 -60.15
C MET A 1005 15.68 8.86 -61.10
N LEU A 1006 14.98 8.32 -62.10
CA LEU A 1006 15.58 7.37 -63.04
C LEU A 1006 16.75 7.97 -63.82
N SER A 1007 16.64 9.23 -64.25
CA SER A 1007 17.70 9.91 -65.02
C SER A 1007 18.98 10.11 -64.22
N ARG A 1008 18.86 10.27 -62.90
CA ARG A 1008 19.97 10.50 -61.98
C ARG A 1008 20.59 9.20 -61.49
N VAL A 1009 19.76 8.20 -61.18
CA VAL A 1009 20.21 6.89 -60.71
C VAL A 1009 20.87 6.11 -61.84
N GLY A 1010 20.34 6.19 -63.07
CA GLY A 1010 20.91 5.54 -64.24
C GLY A 1010 21.02 4.03 -64.10
N ASP A 1011 22.17 3.48 -64.49
CA ASP A 1011 22.53 2.06 -64.43
C ASP A 1011 23.31 1.68 -63.16
N ALA A 1012 23.32 2.55 -62.15
CA ALA A 1012 23.99 2.31 -60.88
C ALA A 1012 23.38 1.08 -60.16
N SER A 1013 24.23 0.28 -59.53
CA SER A 1013 23.82 -0.93 -58.77
C SER A 1013 24.16 -0.79 -57.28
N GLY A 1014 23.53 -1.59 -56.41
CA GLY A 1014 23.75 -1.45 -54.96
C GLY A 1014 23.07 -0.19 -54.40
N LEU A 1015 21.80 -0.02 -54.73
CA LEU A 1015 21.02 1.18 -54.46
C LEU A 1015 20.31 1.08 -53.11
N LEU A 1016 20.33 2.16 -52.33
CA LEU A 1016 19.50 2.29 -51.13
C LEU A 1016 18.53 3.44 -51.27
N PHE A 1017 17.26 3.09 -51.20
CA PHE A 1017 16.14 4.01 -51.16
C PHE A 1017 15.81 4.30 -49.70
N LEU A 1018 15.76 5.59 -49.36
CA LEU A 1018 15.24 6.10 -48.11
C LEU A 1018 14.07 7.01 -48.41
N THR A 1019 13.01 6.88 -47.62
CA THR A 1019 11.78 7.63 -47.79
C THR A 1019 11.30 8.04 -46.41
N ARG A 1020 11.14 9.35 -46.20
CA ARG A 1020 10.56 9.89 -44.97
C ARG A 1020 9.06 10.10 -45.15
N MET A 1021 8.28 9.59 -44.21
CA MET A 1021 6.83 9.74 -44.12
C MET A 1021 6.48 10.14 -42.69
N ASN A 1022 6.25 11.43 -42.45
CA ASN A 1022 6.11 11.96 -41.10
C ASN A 1022 7.34 11.59 -40.23
N ALA A 1023 7.12 10.96 -39.07
CA ALA A 1023 8.16 10.48 -38.16
C ALA A 1023 8.75 9.10 -38.54
N PHE A 1024 8.30 8.48 -39.64
CA PHE A 1024 8.73 7.16 -40.07
C PHE A 1024 9.65 7.22 -41.28
N ILE A 1025 10.63 6.32 -41.27
CA ILE A 1025 11.55 6.08 -42.38
C ILE A 1025 11.21 4.71 -42.95
N HIS A 1026 10.92 4.66 -44.23
CA HIS A 1026 10.80 3.42 -44.98
C HIS A 1026 11.93 3.36 -45.98
N GLY A 1027 12.49 2.19 -46.20
CA GLY A 1027 13.55 2.05 -47.16
C GLY A 1027 13.71 0.65 -47.70
N CYS A 1028 14.42 0.57 -48.81
CA CYS A 1028 14.85 -0.70 -49.37
C CYS A 1028 16.26 -0.58 -49.96
N PHE A 1029 17.04 -1.64 -49.80
CA PHE A 1029 18.30 -1.84 -50.49
C PHE A 1029 18.06 -2.81 -51.66
N ILE A 1030 18.59 -2.49 -52.85
CA ILE A 1030 18.50 -3.27 -54.08
C ILE A 1030 19.91 -3.50 -54.62
N ASN A 1031 20.39 -4.74 -54.56
CA ASN A 1031 21.67 -5.14 -55.13
C ASN A 1031 21.56 -5.47 -56.63
N ALA A 1032 21.04 -4.52 -57.41
CA ALA A 1032 20.94 -4.59 -58.87
C ALA A 1032 20.82 -3.18 -59.45
N ASP A 1033 21.09 -3.06 -60.75
CA ASP A 1033 20.77 -1.87 -61.54
C ASP A 1033 19.25 -1.71 -61.74
N LEU A 1034 18.77 -0.48 -61.87
CA LEU A 1034 17.37 -0.23 -62.26
C LEU A 1034 17.22 -0.46 -63.77
N ARG A 1035 16.40 -1.43 -64.15
CA ARG A 1035 16.19 -1.79 -65.56
C ARG A 1035 14.80 -1.35 -66.04
N PRO A 1036 14.63 -0.09 -66.51
CA PRO A 1036 13.36 0.31 -67.10
C PRO A 1036 13.01 -0.53 -68.34
N PRO A 1037 11.72 -0.66 -68.70
CA PRO A 1037 11.30 -1.35 -69.92
C PRO A 1037 11.94 -0.70 -71.16
N PRO A 1038 12.33 -1.48 -72.19
CA PRO A 1038 12.85 -0.92 -73.43
C PRO A 1038 11.82 0.02 -74.08
N SER A 1039 12.31 1.09 -74.71
CA SER A 1039 11.51 2.14 -75.39
C SER A 1039 10.91 1.67 -76.73
N VAL A 1040 11.35 0.52 -77.24
CA VAL A 1040 10.86 -0.04 -78.50
C VAL A 1040 9.43 -0.58 -78.31
N SER A 1041 8.60 -0.49 -79.35
CA SER A 1041 7.15 -0.72 -79.45
C SER A 1041 6.62 -2.11 -79.03
N SER A 1042 7.32 -2.83 -78.16
CA SER A 1042 6.82 -4.03 -77.50
C SER A 1042 5.78 -3.67 -76.42
N SER A 1043 4.78 -4.53 -76.29
CA SER A 1043 3.58 -4.37 -75.47
C SER A 1043 3.81 -4.42 -73.95
N ALA A 1044 5.04 -4.49 -73.47
CA ALA A 1044 5.34 -4.61 -72.04
C ALA A 1044 5.41 -3.23 -71.36
N ALA A 1045 4.35 -2.89 -70.62
CA ALA A 1045 4.21 -1.67 -69.81
C ALA A 1045 5.19 -1.58 -68.61
N PHE A 1046 5.68 -2.73 -68.16
CA PHE A 1046 6.56 -2.87 -67.00
C PHE A 1046 7.62 -3.93 -67.27
N LYS A 1047 8.71 -3.88 -66.49
CA LYS A 1047 9.78 -4.87 -66.47
C LYS A 1047 9.96 -5.35 -65.04
N GLN A 1048 9.77 -6.64 -64.85
CA GLN A 1048 9.92 -7.33 -63.57
C GLN A 1048 11.15 -8.23 -63.63
N TYR A 1049 12.02 -8.17 -62.64
CA TYR A 1049 13.22 -9.02 -62.54
C TYR A 1049 13.56 -9.33 -61.08
N PRO A 1050 14.16 -10.50 -60.80
CA PRO A 1050 14.60 -10.82 -59.46
C PRO A 1050 15.86 -10.03 -59.13
N ALA A 1051 15.93 -9.52 -57.91
CA ALA A 1051 17.10 -8.85 -57.35
C ALA A 1051 17.24 -9.19 -55.87
N GLU A 1052 18.45 -9.07 -55.36
CA GLU A 1052 18.74 -9.16 -53.94
C GLU A 1052 18.26 -7.89 -53.24
N VAL A 1053 17.26 -8.03 -52.36
CA VAL A 1053 16.54 -6.92 -51.74
C VAL A 1053 16.49 -7.06 -50.22
N LEU A 1054 16.59 -5.94 -49.53
CA LEU A 1054 16.32 -5.80 -48.09
C LEU A 1054 15.36 -4.63 -47.86
N ILE A 1055 14.17 -4.88 -47.31
CA ILE A 1055 13.20 -3.84 -46.97
C ILE A 1055 13.20 -3.62 -45.45
N PHE A 1056 13.13 -2.37 -45.02
CA PHE A 1056 13.16 -2.00 -43.60
C PHE A 1056 12.28 -0.79 -43.31
N LYS A 1057 11.96 -0.63 -42.03
CA LYS A 1057 11.27 0.53 -41.46
C LYS A 1057 12.04 1.00 -40.21
N ALA A 1058 12.16 2.30 -40.01
CA ALA A 1058 12.64 2.88 -38.75
C ALA A 1058 11.70 4.01 -38.31
N SER A 1059 11.67 4.31 -37.01
CA SER A 1059 10.91 5.44 -36.45
C SER A 1059 11.80 6.30 -35.57
N GLY A 1060 11.87 7.61 -35.80
CA GLY A 1060 12.78 8.50 -35.06
C GLY A 1060 14.23 8.00 -35.09
N HIS A 1061 14.90 7.92 -33.93
CA HIS A 1061 16.27 7.40 -33.77
C HIS A 1061 16.37 5.88 -33.53
N SER A 1062 15.25 5.15 -33.57
CA SER A 1062 15.27 3.69 -33.31
C SER A 1062 16.08 2.93 -34.37
N GLN A 1063 16.58 1.75 -33.99
CA GLN A 1063 17.21 0.85 -34.94
C GLN A 1063 16.19 0.43 -36.02
N PRO A 1064 16.62 0.30 -37.29
CA PRO A 1064 15.74 -0.17 -38.34
C PRO A 1064 15.23 -1.58 -38.02
N THR A 1065 13.92 -1.76 -38.12
CA THR A 1065 13.25 -3.06 -38.17
C THR A 1065 13.33 -3.57 -39.59
N PHE A 1066 13.95 -4.74 -39.77
CA PHE A 1066 14.12 -5.37 -41.06
C PHE A 1066 13.03 -6.40 -41.29
N GLN A 1067 12.47 -6.42 -42.50
CA GLN A 1067 11.49 -7.43 -42.90
C GLN A 1067 12.10 -8.83 -42.89
N THR A 1068 13.36 -8.95 -43.30
CA THR A 1068 14.12 -10.20 -43.34
C THR A 1068 15.43 -10.08 -42.57
N SER A 1069 15.91 -11.19 -42.03
CA SER A 1069 17.16 -11.23 -41.26
C SER A 1069 18.42 -11.02 -42.12
N SER A 1070 18.30 -11.14 -43.44
CA SER A 1070 19.33 -10.86 -44.44
C SER A 1070 18.70 -10.37 -45.74
N VAL A 1071 19.53 -9.97 -46.71
CA VAL A 1071 19.11 -9.74 -48.10
C VAL A 1071 18.47 -11.02 -48.66
N THR A 1072 17.37 -10.89 -49.39
CA THR A 1072 16.63 -12.01 -49.99
C THR A 1072 16.32 -11.72 -51.46
N SER A 1073 16.26 -12.74 -52.30
CA SER A 1073 15.87 -12.56 -53.70
C SER A 1073 14.39 -12.21 -53.77
N LYS A 1074 14.07 -10.98 -54.19
CA LYS A 1074 12.72 -10.47 -54.39
C LYS A 1074 12.55 -9.86 -55.77
N TRP A 1075 11.31 -9.71 -56.21
CA TRP A 1075 11.01 -9.05 -57.47
C TRP A 1075 11.10 -7.53 -57.34
N VAL A 1076 11.75 -6.92 -58.32
CA VAL A 1076 11.73 -5.48 -58.58
C VAL A 1076 10.98 -5.25 -59.88
N THR A 1077 9.93 -4.44 -59.82
CA THR A 1077 9.08 -4.09 -60.96
C THR A 1077 9.19 -2.61 -61.24
N LEU A 1078 9.65 -2.24 -62.44
CA LEU A 1078 9.69 -0.86 -62.91
C LEU A 1078 8.73 -0.64 -64.07
N SER A 1079 7.91 0.40 -64.00
CA SER A 1079 7.07 0.85 -65.10
C SER A 1079 7.84 1.77 -66.05
N ARG A 1080 7.33 1.89 -67.28
CA ARG A 1080 7.83 2.89 -68.23
C ARG A 1080 7.53 4.32 -67.72
N ALA A 1081 8.40 5.27 -68.07
CA ALA A 1081 8.31 6.67 -67.64
C ALA A 1081 7.06 7.39 -68.20
N ASP A 1082 6.72 7.10 -69.45
CA ASP A 1082 5.65 7.68 -70.28
C ASP A 1082 4.31 6.95 -70.14
N ASN A 1083 4.24 5.88 -69.36
CA ASN A 1083 3.00 5.12 -69.19
C ASN A 1083 1.92 5.99 -68.53
N HIS A 1084 0.81 6.19 -69.24
CA HIS A 1084 -0.30 7.03 -68.80
C HIS A 1084 -1.08 6.41 -67.62
N PRO A 1085 -1.68 7.24 -66.74
CA PRO A 1085 -2.07 6.92 -65.37
C PRO A 1085 -3.33 6.04 -65.22
N HIS A 1086 -3.71 5.24 -66.21
CA HIS A 1086 -4.96 4.46 -66.15
C HIS A 1086 -4.86 3.16 -65.31
N GLY A 1087 -3.75 2.92 -64.61
CA GLY A 1087 -3.57 1.76 -63.72
C GLY A 1087 -3.25 2.17 -62.29
N VAL A 1088 -3.78 1.43 -61.31
CA VAL A 1088 -3.66 1.66 -59.85
C VAL A 1088 -2.26 1.29 -59.30
N GLU A 1089 -1.28 1.01 -60.16
CA GLU A 1089 -0.01 0.38 -59.79
C GLU A 1089 1.14 1.38 -59.61
N ALA A 1090 2.02 1.12 -58.62
CA ALA A 1090 3.20 1.95 -58.34
C ALA A 1090 4.27 1.81 -59.44
N LYS A 1091 4.95 2.91 -59.79
CA LYS A 1091 5.96 2.92 -60.88
C LYS A 1091 7.24 2.16 -60.53
N LEU A 1092 7.61 2.10 -59.25
CA LEU A 1092 8.65 1.21 -58.73
C LEU A 1092 8.06 0.39 -57.59
N THR A 1093 7.99 -0.93 -57.76
CA THR A 1093 7.54 -1.85 -56.72
C THR A 1093 8.65 -2.82 -56.36
N VAL A 1094 8.90 -2.98 -55.06
CA VAL A 1094 9.95 -3.85 -54.51
C VAL A 1094 9.30 -4.85 -53.56
N GLY A 1095 9.45 -6.15 -53.85
CA GLY A 1095 8.95 -7.24 -53.01
C GLY A 1095 7.67 -7.92 -53.49
N LYS A 1096 6.90 -7.30 -54.38
CA LYS A 1096 5.63 -7.84 -54.90
C LYS A 1096 5.88 -8.72 -56.15
N ASP A 1097 5.47 -9.99 -56.09
CA ASP A 1097 5.40 -10.85 -57.27
C ASP A 1097 4.07 -10.61 -58.00
N ALA A 1098 4.10 -10.27 -59.28
CA ALA A 1098 2.89 -10.10 -60.08
C ALA A 1098 2.05 -11.39 -60.20
N SER A 1099 2.65 -12.56 -59.98
CA SER A 1099 1.99 -13.86 -60.07
C SER A 1099 1.42 -14.38 -58.73
N ASP A 1100 1.81 -13.76 -57.60
CA ASP A 1100 1.38 -14.17 -56.27
C ASP A 1100 0.72 -12.98 -55.53
N PRO A 1101 -0.61 -12.83 -55.62
CA PRO A 1101 -1.33 -11.76 -54.92
C PRO A 1101 -1.30 -11.93 -53.40
N CYS A 1102 -0.76 -13.04 -52.87
CA CYS A 1102 -0.71 -13.33 -51.45
C CYS A 1102 0.59 -12.90 -50.76
N ILE A 1103 1.55 -12.27 -51.46
CA ILE A 1103 2.74 -11.73 -50.78
C ILE A 1103 2.34 -10.49 -49.98
N PRO A 1104 2.36 -10.56 -48.63
CA PRO A 1104 1.75 -9.54 -47.78
C PRO A 1104 2.60 -8.26 -47.64
N GLU A 1105 3.81 -8.22 -48.19
CA GLU A 1105 4.80 -7.21 -47.82
C GLU A 1105 5.61 -6.71 -49.02
N TRP A 1106 5.43 -5.43 -49.37
CA TRP A 1106 6.09 -4.75 -50.49
C TRP A 1106 6.18 -3.23 -50.25
N LEU A 1107 7.14 -2.59 -50.91
CA LEU A 1107 7.30 -1.14 -50.96
C LEU A 1107 7.06 -0.66 -52.39
N GLY A 1108 6.04 0.19 -52.59
CA GLY A 1108 5.74 0.80 -53.87
C GLY A 1108 5.93 2.30 -53.83
N LEU A 1109 6.81 2.82 -54.69
CA LEU A 1109 7.12 4.23 -54.82
C LEU A 1109 6.50 4.79 -56.10
N TRP A 1110 6.08 6.07 -56.06
CA TRP A 1110 5.41 6.78 -57.15
C TRP A 1110 4.09 6.09 -57.59
N ALA A 1111 3.17 5.90 -56.66
CA ALA A 1111 1.82 5.41 -56.95
C ALA A 1111 0.93 6.52 -57.57
N PRO A 1112 -0.12 6.16 -58.34
CA PRO A 1112 -1.01 7.15 -58.94
C PRO A 1112 -1.80 7.92 -57.87
N ASP A 1113 -2.08 9.20 -58.15
CA ASP A 1113 -2.92 10.06 -57.32
C ASP A 1113 -4.36 9.54 -57.36
N THR A 1114 -4.74 8.68 -56.40
CA THR A 1114 -6.10 8.17 -56.30
C THR A 1114 -7.07 9.14 -55.62
N LEU A 1115 -6.60 10.31 -55.14
CA LEU A 1115 -7.36 11.17 -54.21
C LEU A 1115 -7.32 12.69 -54.50
N GLY A 1116 -6.92 13.11 -55.72
CA GLY A 1116 -7.00 14.53 -56.10
C GLY A 1116 -5.98 15.45 -55.42
N TRP A 1117 -4.84 14.90 -54.99
CA TRP A 1117 -3.72 15.69 -54.48
C TRP A 1117 -3.00 16.39 -55.64
N SER A 1118 -2.68 17.67 -55.44
CA SER A 1118 -1.92 18.46 -56.41
C SER A 1118 -0.51 17.88 -56.52
N ALA A 1119 -0.08 17.53 -57.73
CA ALA A 1119 1.24 16.96 -58.04
C ALA A 1119 2.46 17.84 -57.65
N SER A 1120 2.23 18.98 -56.99
CA SER A 1120 3.24 19.96 -56.62
C SER A 1120 3.92 19.71 -55.26
N GLU A 1121 3.42 18.80 -54.40
CA GLU A 1121 3.86 18.76 -52.98
C GLU A 1121 4.58 17.47 -52.53
N GLY A 1122 4.66 16.41 -53.34
CA GLY A 1122 5.43 15.21 -52.95
C GLY A 1122 5.19 13.98 -53.82
N CYS A 1123 5.85 12.86 -53.47
CA CYS A 1123 5.65 11.57 -54.13
C CYS A 1123 4.76 10.68 -53.26
N VAL A 1124 3.73 10.05 -53.85
CA VAL A 1124 2.89 9.08 -53.14
C VAL A 1124 3.62 7.75 -53.02
N VAL A 1125 3.75 7.27 -51.78
CA VAL A 1125 4.36 6.00 -51.45
C VAL A 1125 3.33 5.10 -50.80
N ARG A 1126 3.25 3.87 -51.29
CA ARG A 1126 2.41 2.81 -50.73
C ARG A 1126 3.31 1.80 -50.06
N VAL A 1127 3.06 1.59 -48.78
CA VAL A 1127 3.77 0.59 -47.99
C VAL A 1127 2.76 -0.44 -47.50
N SER A 1128 3.09 -1.72 -47.66
CA SER A 1128 2.35 -2.81 -47.04
C SER A 1128 3.31 -3.58 -46.13
N TRP A 1129 2.95 -3.71 -44.85
CA TRP A 1129 3.81 -4.25 -43.79
C TRP A 1129 2.99 -5.14 -42.84
N GLU A 1130 3.22 -6.46 -42.87
CA GLU A 1130 2.57 -7.54 -42.09
C GLU A 1130 1.03 -7.63 -42.19
N ARG A 1131 0.49 -8.85 -42.30
CA ARG A 1131 -0.95 -9.11 -42.12
C ARG A 1131 -1.21 -9.29 -40.62
N GLY A 1132 -1.82 -8.31 -39.98
CA GLY A 1132 -2.41 -8.50 -38.66
C GLY A 1132 -3.45 -9.62 -38.74
N VAL A 1133 -3.45 -10.54 -37.78
CA VAL A 1133 -4.35 -11.71 -37.76
C VAL A 1133 -5.80 -11.31 -37.38
N GLY A 1134 -6.32 -10.23 -37.97
CA GLY A 1134 -7.70 -9.78 -37.81
C GLY A 1134 -8.36 -9.62 -39.17
N ASP A 1135 -9.53 -10.23 -39.37
CA ASP A 1135 -10.28 -10.31 -40.64
C ASP A 1135 -10.87 -8.96 -41.13
N GLY A 1136 -10.26 -7.82 -40.78
CA GLY A 1136 -10.58 -6.53 -41.35
C GLY A 1136 -9.72 -6.27 -42.58
N GLU A 1137 -10.34 -5.89 -43.69
CA GLU A 1137 -9.67 -5.44 -44.93
C GLU A 1137 -8.64 -4.34 -44.59
N GLU A 1138 -7.36 -4.71 -44.48
CA GLU A 1138 -6.30 -3.84 -43.97
C GLU A 1138 -5.96 -2.70 -44.93
N ASP A 1139 -5.89 -1.49 -44.39
CA ASP A 1139 -5.53 -0.24 -45.06
C ASP A 1139 -4.14 -0.31 -45.71
N ILE A 1140 -4.09 -0.41 -47.04
CA ILE A 1140 -2.91 -0.01 -47.80
C ILE A 1140 -2.75 1.50 -47.61
N ASN A 1141 -1.90 1.90 -46.65
CA ASN A 1141 -1.62 3.29 -46.39
C ASN A 1141 -0.85 3.90 -47.57
N ALA A 1142 -1.56 4.65 -48.40
CA ALA A 1142 -0.96 5.57 -49.37
C ALA A 1142 -0.62 6.87 -48.63
N ILE A 1143 0.66 7.15 -48.45
CA ILE A 1143 1.14 8.32 -47.71
C ILE A 1143 2.01 9.16 -48.64
N LEU A 1144 1.92 10.47 -48.53
CA LEU A 1144 2.83 11.39 -49.21
C LEU A 1144 4.21 11.31 -48.54
N ALA A 1145 5.27 11.11 -49.32
CA ALA A 1145 6.63 11.18 -48.82
C ALA A 1145 7.11 12.62 -48.75
N ASP A 1146 7.65 13.02 -47.59
CA ASP A 1146 8.22 14.34 -47.35
C ASP A 1146 9.59 14.50 -48.04
N GLU A 1147 10.34 13.41 -48.17
CA GLU A 1147 11.66 13.38 -48.78
C GLU A 1147 11.98 11.96 -49.29
N ILE A 1148 12.68 11.87 -50.41
CA ILE A 1148 13.21 10.61 -50.95
C ILE A 1148 14.69 10.80 -51.29
N GLU A 1149 15.54 9.90 -50.79
CA GLU A 1149 16.96 9.86 -51.12
C GLU A 1149 17.32 8.50 -51.71
N VAL A 1150 18.20 8.50 -52.73
CA VAL A 1150 18.78 7.28 -53.30
C VAL A 1150 20.30 7.37 -53.23
N PHE A 1151 20.89 6.37 -52.58
CA PHE A 1151 22.33 6.25 -52.42
C PHE A 1151 22.90 5.11 -53.26
N LEU A 1152 24.08 5.33 -53.82
CA LEU A 1152 24.96 4.32 -54.40
C LEU A 1152 25.96 3.83 -53.36
N TYR A 1153 26.10 2.52 -53.25
CA TYR A 1153 27.12 1.88 -52.43
C TYR A 1153 28.18 1.19 -53.28
N ASN A 1154 29.43 1.62 -53.12
CA ASN A 1154 30.56 1.04 -53.83
C ASN A 1154 31.08 -0.18 -53.05
N ASP A 1155 31.00 -1.35 -53.69
CA ASP A 1155 31.54 -2.61 -53.20
C ASP A 1155 33.03 -2.73 -53.59
N LEU A 1156 33.89 -3.18 -52.68
CA LEU A 1156 35.34 -3.26 -52.87
C LEU A 1156 35.74 -4.15 -54.06
N LEU A 1157 34.85 -5.05 -54.48
CA LEU A 1157 35.09 -6.07 -55.50
C LEU A 1157 34.92 -5.60 -56.95
N GLN A 1158 34.46 -4.37 -57.22
CA GLN A 1158 34.30 -3.86 -58.60
C GLN A 1158 35.50 -3.07 -59.12
N GLY A 1159 36.55 -2.89 -58.31
CA GLY A 1159 37.72 -2.07 -58.65
C GLY A 1159 39.01 -2.82 -59.02
N VAL A 1160 38.97 -4.14 -59.26
CA VAL A 1160 40.12 -4.95 -59.69
C VAL A 1160 39.90 -5.57 -61.06
#